data_AF-A0A6B9YF82-F1
#
_entry.id   AF-A0A6B9YF82-F1
#
_cell.length_a   1.000
_cell.length_b   1.000
_cell.length_c   1.000
_cell.angle_alpha   90.00
_cell.angle_beta   90.00
_cell.angle_gamma   90.00
#
_symmetry.space_group_name_H-M   'P 1'
#
loop_
_entity.id
_entity.type
_entity.pdbx_description
1 polymer ?
#
loop_
_entity_poly.entity_id
_entity_poly.type
_entity_poly.pdbx_seq_one_letter_code
_entity_poly.pdbx_strand_id
1 'polypeptide(L)'
;MNEEIVVNTDSCYWLAEEKAADYFNRLYDQVHQKTYIPPLITDLKSWNHHRRHRHSLFSLFSSHRKKPESYNHYVKRLEQKGKLDDYLERSVSYIYLRDMGKDLSSPSTRIKVGNVVEHLKKQISQRKVSDLDAEQFNIAWLYRIAQKYQFESTMIWFIEKLKTISSVIPAEMDAEKAQLKLIKIITGVIINELEEKGKGMSPEELSRTLDTAVRLGYAYGLTYPFIDDLLDSKVLSEEEAKRYSEMIRTTLVTGSVPALGKWQGTNRHLVQFAHAELKKAFEYIKNHQTETTKNNFLEQAYVFFHAQEEDRNKDLSNGRYTNEEIFIPVILKSASSRLMIHVITSGENTEGLDQHTFYYGIYNQLSDDLRDMYSDLEEGTVTPYTYYLKHHKERPDLINPFELYWAVTHNLIHNIYHSDPKTCDVILGRAINGLKRLKAQFGTEKYHELMNQFASGIPKLNNLVQKISRKVDDVAFLDKLIRDQLIADLRNSSREQEEFFQSIEEIHPRINQMLTMPEEDAFPQDPIIDAANYSLSGDGKRLRPIVTWMMGVHGYGLKSSEMEPLIKSLEYMHTASLIFDDLPSQDNATIRRGKPTLHQVYRTSIAELTALFMTQRAVREETKLDGFDADTVLKVIHYSTKSTEEMCKGQVMDLNAKGKDLTLDEMNTISFYKTGLGFEVALVLPAMLAQAGESEISALKKFSRHFGITFQIKDDLLDVEGDQQQIGKNTGIDAENNHSNFVSILGAEGARKAMWDHYCEAMDALQEVPRNTAFLKQLLTYFVNRNH
;
A
#
# COMPACT_ATOMS: atom_id res chain seq x y z
N MET A 1 42.20 -5.33 2.87
CA MET A 1 42.40 -3.99 2.31
C MET A 1 41.84 -3.05 3.37
N ASN A 2 42.68 -2.22 3.99
CA ASN A 2 42.25 -1.34 5.08
C ASN A 2 41.23 -0.35 4.52
N GLU A 3 39.94 -0.55 4.79
CA GLU A 3 38.91 0.45 4.50
C GLU A 3 39.10 1.60 5.50
N GLU A 4 39.24 2.81 4.97
CA GLU A 4 39.40 4.03 5.76
C GLU A 4 38.09 4.29 6.51
N ILE A 5 38.15 4.31 7.85
CA ILE A 5 36.97 4.54 8.70
C ILE A 5 36.49 5.97 8.47
N VAL A 6 35.26 6.13 7.98
CA VAL A 6 34.68 7.43 7.62
C VAL A 6 34.10 8.13 8.86
N VAL A 7 33.62 7.34 9.84
CA VAL A 7 32.97 7.84 11.06
C VAL A 7 33.74 7.39 12.30
N ASN A 8 34.06 8.33 13.20
CA ASN A 8 34.53 7.98 14.53
C ASN A 8 33.34 7.51 15.39
N THR A 9 33.01 6.23 15.28
CA THR A 9 31.83 5.59 15.88
C THR A 9 31.72 5.82 17.38
N ASP A 10 32.85 5.71 18.07
CA ASP A 10 32.89 5.79 19.53
C ASP A 10 32.65 7.23 19.98
N SER A 11 33.17 8.21 19.23
CA SER A 11 32.96 9.63 19.54
C SER A 11 31.54 10.11 19.22
N CYS A 12 30.95 9.68 18.09
CA CYS A 12 29.63 10.17 17.69
C CYS A 12 28.50 9.56 18.53
N TYR A 13 28.59 8.27 18.86
CA TYR A 13 27.61 7.63 19.75
C TYR A 13 27.72 8.19 21.17
N TRP A 14 28.93 8.33 21.69
CA TRP A 14 29.16 8.89 23.03
C TRP A 14 28.57 10.30 23.18
N LEU A 15 28.75 11.19 22.19
CA LEU A 15 28.15 12.53 22.21
C LEU A 15 26.61 12.49 22.19
N ALA A 16 26.02 11.58 21.41
CA ALA A 16 24.58 11.41 21.36
C ALA A 16 24.04 10.85 22.68
N GLU A 17 24.75 9.86 23.25
CA GLU A 17 24.47 9.24 24.53
C GLU A 17 24.54 10.26 25.67
N GLU A 18 25.58 11.10 25.73
CA GLU A 18 25.73 12.17 26.71
C GLU A 18 24.54 13.15 26.63
N LYS A 19 24.16 13.57 25.42
CA LYS A 19 22.99 14.44 25.22
C LYS A 19 21.68 13.78 25.67
N ALA A 20 21.53 12.48 25.41
CA ALA A 20 20.35 11.72 25.84
C ALA A 20 20.35 11.50 27.36
N ALA A 21 21.50 11.24 27.98
CA ALA A 21 21.70 11.12 29.42
C ALA A 21 21.37 12.44 30.13
N ASP A 22 21.87 13.57 29.63
CA ASP A 22 21.56 14.90 30.15
C ASP A 22 20.07 15.23 30.07
N TYR A 23 19.41 14.81 28.99
CA TYR A 23 17.97 14.97 28.87
C TYR A 23 17.23 14.07 29.87
N PHE A 24 17.63 12.81 29.94
CA PHE A 24 17.06 11.82 30.84
C PHE A 24 17.21 12.23 32.31
N ASN A 25 18.39 12.68 32.74
CA ASN A 25 18.67 13.14 34.09
C ASN A 25 17.77 14.32 34.50
N ARG A 26 17.54 15.28 33.58
CA ARG A 26 16.59 16.37 33.81
C ARG A 26 15.16 15.87 34.02
N LEU A 27 14.73 14.87 33.25
CA LEU A 27 13.41 14.25 33.42
C LEU A 27 13.34 13.41 34.71
N TYR A 28 14.42 12.68 35.03
CA TYR A 28 14.58 11.89 36.24
C TYR A 28 14.36 12.77 37.48
N ASP A 29 15.06 13.90 37.55
CA ASP A 29 14.95 14.86 38.65
C ASP A 29 13.53 15.41 38.78
N GLN A 30 12.88 15.72 37.65
CA GLN A 30 11.48 16.16 37.66
C GLN A 30 10.54 15.09 38.20
N VAL A 31 10.73 13.81 37.82
CA VAL A 31 9.92 12.69 38.31
C VAL A 31 10.15 12.48 39.81
N HIS A 32 11.41 12.47 40.24
CA HIS A 32 11.79 12.24 41.63
C HIS A 32 11.25 13.35 42.56
N GLN A 33 11.41 14.61 42.14
CA GLN A 33 10.95 15.79 42.90
C GLN A 33 9.47 16.12 42.67
N LYS A 34 8.80 15.43 41.73
CA LYS A 34 7.39 15.62 41.35
C LYS A 34 7.07 17.06 40.89
N THR A 35 8.06 17.79 40.39
CA THR A 35 7.94 19.22 40.01
C THR A 35 7.02 19.46 38.82
N TYR A 36 6.85 18.46 37.95
CA TYR A 36 5.96 18.49 36.79
C TYR A 36 4.46 18.48 37.16
N ILE A 37 4.09 18.01 38.36
CA ILE A 37 2.68 17.79 38.73
C ILE A 37 1.88 19.09 38.88
N PRO A 38 2.29 20.09 39.70
CA PRO A 38 1.50 21.31 39.88
C PRO A 38 1.28 22.12 38.58
N PRO A 39 2.30 22.33 37.73
CA PRO A 39 2.12 22.98 36.43
C PRO A 39 1.13 22.22 35.55
N LEU A 40 1.28 20.90 35.38
CA LEU A 40 0.38 20.12 34.52
C LEU A 40 -1.06 20.06 35.03
N ILE A 41 -1.28 20.04 36.34
CA ILE A 41 -2.65 20.15 36.89
C ILE A 41 -3.27 21.48 36.48
N THR A 42 -2.49 22.55 36.47
CA THR A 42 -2.93 23.89 36.05
C THR A 42 -3.22 23.90 34.56
N ASP A 43 -2.32 23.36 33.74
CA ASP A 43 -2.47 23.26 32.29
C ASP A 43 -3.71 22.43 31.91
N LEU A 44 -3.89 21.24 32.51
CA LEU A 44 -5.05 20.37 32.25
C LEU A 44 -6.38 21.00 32.70
N LYS A 45 -6.40 21.77 33.80
CA LYS A 45 -7.58 22.51 34.23
C LYS A 45 -7.91 23.63 33.24
N SER A 46 -6.90 24.40 32.84
CA SER A 46 -7.02 25.47 31.85
C SER A 46 -7.52 24.91 30.51
N TRP A 47 -6.87 23.85 30.02
CA TRP A 47 -7.21 23.14 28.79
C TRP A 47 -8.67 22.64 28.77
N ASN A 48 -9.11 21.99 29.85
CA ASN A 48 -10.48 21.52 30.01
C ASN A 48 -11.50 22.67 30.06
N HIS A 49 -11.15 23.81 30.67
CA HIS A 49 -12.04 24.98 30.75
C HIS A 49 -12.20 25.65 29.39
N HIS A 50 -11.10 25.90 28.66
CA HIS A 50 -11.12 26.49 27.32
C HIS A 50 -11.92 25.64 26.33
N ARG A 51 -11.80 24.30 26.39
CA ARG A 51 -12.62 23.40 25.57
C ARG A 51 -14.11 23.46 25.90
N ARG A 52 -14.48 23.54 27.18
CA ARG A 52 -15.90 23.69 27.57
C ARG A 52 -16.50 24.99 27.06
N HIS A 53 -15.76 26.10 27.10
CA HIS A 53 -16.24 27.37 26.57
C HIS A 53 -16.35 27.39 25.04
N ARG A 54 -15.40 26.77 24.31
CA ARG A 54 -15.52 26.58 22.85
C ARG A 54 -16.74 25.71 22.47
N HIS A 55 -17.05 24.68 23.24
CA HIS A 55 -18.15 23.75 22.93
C HIS A 55 -19.52 24.16 23.53
N SER A 56 -19.57 25.10 24.47
CA SER A 56 -20.81 25.63 25.05
C SER A 56 -21.64 26.48 24.08
N LEU A 57 -21.04 26.98 23.01
CA LEU A 57 -21.75 27.74 21.97
C LEU A 57 -22.38 26.83 20.89
N PHE A 58 -21.95 25.56 20.80
CA PHE A 58 -22.43 24.60 19.80
C PHE A 58 -22.30 23.14 20.29
N SER A 59 -23.28 22.63 21.03
CA SER A 59 -23.89 21.29 20.80
C SER A 59 -24.85 20.87 21.92
N LEU A 60 -26.10 20.60 21.54
CA LEU A 60 -26.96 19.61 22.18
C LEU A 60 -26.91 18.32 21.33
N PHE A 61 -27.00 17.16 21.98
CA PHE A 61 -27.03 15.78 21.45
C PHE A 61 -25.68 15.09 21.22
N SER A 62 -25.35 14.15 22.12
CA SER A 62 -24.42 13.04 21.89
C SER A 62 -25.21 11.76 21.61
N SER A 63 -24.77 11.00 20.62
CA SER A 63 -25.29 9.65 20.32
C SER A 63 -24.15 8.65 20.44
N HIS A 64 -24.48 7.54 21.10
CA HIS A 64 -23.64 6.40 21.42
C HIS A 64 -23.21 5.57 20.19
N ARG A 65 -22.02 4.97 20.34
CA ARG A 65 -21.55 3.68 19.78
C ARG A 65 -22.02 3.30 18.37
N LYS A 66 -21.08 3.21 17.42
CA LYS A 66 -21.07 2.18 16.36
C LYS A 66 -19.66 2.04 15.76
N LYS A 67 -19.46 0.95 15.00
CA LYS A 67 -18.27 0.44 14.26
C LYS A 67 -17.34 1.54 13.70
N PRO A 68 -16.07 1.24 13.35
CA PRO A 68 -15.18 2.22 12.72
C PRO A 68 -15.92 2.90 11.56
N GLU A 69 -16.27 4.17 11.74
CA GLU A 69 -16.85 4.99 10.68
C GLU A 69 -15.75 5.27 9.67
N SER A 70 -16.05 5.11 8.38
CA SER A 70 -15.17 5.59 7.30
C SER A 70 -14.74 7.04 7.58
N TYR A 71 -13.47 7.36 7.25
CA TYR A 71 -12.90 8.70 7.40
C TYR A 71 -13.85 9.79 6.89
N ASN A 72 -14.50 9.54 5.75
CA ASN A 72 -15.40 10.48 5.09
C ASN A 72 -16.66 10.76 5.90
N HIS A 73 -17.27 9.71 6.49
CA HIS A 73 -18.42 9.87 7.38
C HIS A 73 -18.05 10.63 8.65
N TYR A 74 -16.87 10.37 9.20
CA TYR A 74 -16.37 11.08 10.38
C TYR A 74 -16.17 12.58 10.09
N VAL A 75 -15.51 12.92 8.98
CA VAL A 75 -15.26 14.30 8.54
C VAL A 75 -16.56 15.05 8.28
N LYS A 76 -17.51 14.44 7.56
CA LYS A 76 -18.82 15.06 7.32
C LYS A 76 -19.60 15.31 8.61
N ARG A 77 -19.52 14.39 9.57
CA ARG A 77 -20.14 14.59 10.89
C ARG A 77 -19.48 15.74 11.65
N LEU A 78 -18.16 15.92 11.52
CA LEU A 78 -17.48 17.08 12.10
C LEU A 78 -17.93 18.38 11.43
N GLU A 79 -18.09 18.39 10.11
CA GLU A 79 -18.60 19.54 9.35
C GLU A 79 -20.02 19.90 9.82
N GLN A 80 -20.92 18.93 9.89
CA GLN A 80 -22.30 19.10 10.39
C GLN A 80 -22.36 19.62 11.83
N LYS A 81 -21.37 19.28 12.66
CA LYS A 81 -21.25 19.74 14.04
C LYS A 81 -20.50 21.08 14.18
N GLY A 82 -20.02 21.67 13.08
CA GLY A 82 -19.20 22.89 13.10
C GLY A 82 -17.82 22.70 13.74
N LYS A 83 -17.30 21.46 13.76
CA LYS A 83 -16.06 21.07 14.45
C LYS A 83 -14.91 20.76 13.49
N LEU A 84 -15.14 20.84 12.18
CA LEU A 84 -14.14 20.48 11.17
C LEU A 84 -12.88 21.36 11.23
N ASP A 85 -13.06 22.67 11.40
CA ASP A 85 -11.93 23.62 11.41
C ASP A 85 -10.98 23.37 12.59
N ASP A 86 -11.51 23.28 13.82
CA ASP A 86 -10.72 22.96 15.03
C ASP A 86 -10.03 21.58 14.91
N TYR A 87 -10.72 20.63 14.28
CA TYR A 87 -10.16 19.29 14.04
C TYR A 87 -8.99 19.31 13.06
N LEU A 88 -9.13 19.99 11.92
CA LEU A 88 -8.10 20.09 10.89
C LEU A 88 -6.92 20.92 11.42
N GLU A 89 -7.17 22.06 12.04
CA GLU A 89 -6.13 22.92 12.62
C GLU A 89 -5.30 22.15 13.64
N ARG A 90 -5.94 21.43 14.57
CA ARG A 90 -5.23 20.62 15.56
C ARG A 90 -4.44 19.47 14.93
N SER A 91 -4.99 18.85 13.89
CA SER A 91 -4.34 17.72 13.23
C SER A 91 -3.12 18.13 12.41
N VAL A 92 -3.23 19.20 11.64
CA VAL A 92 -2.11 19.76 10.87
C VAL A 92 -1.04 20.32 11.81
N SER A 93 -1.44 21.03 12.87
CA SER A 93 -0.49 21.54 13.88
C SER A 93 0.31 20.42 14.55
N TYR A 94 -0.31 19.28 14.81
CA TYR A 94 0.39 18.11 15.36
C TYR A 94 1.42 17.53 14.40
N ILE A 95 1.13 17.47 13.11
CA ILE A 95 2.09 17.00 12.09
C ILE A 95 3.30 17.94 12.04
N TYR A 96 3.08 19.25 12.03
CA TYR A 96 4.15 20.26 12.03
C TYR A 96 5.02 20.21 13.29
N LEU A 97 4.42 19.99 14.47
CA LEU A 97 5.18 19.80 15.71
C LEU A 97 5.99 18.50 15.70
N ARG A 98 5.34 17.38 15.36
CA ARG A 98 5.89 16.04 15.52
C ARG A 98 6.92 15.68 14.46
N ASP A 99 6.57 15.91 13.19
CA ASP A 99 7.32 15.38 12.05
C ASP A 99 8.33 16.39 11.52
N MET A 100 8.14 17.69 11.81
CA MET A 100 8.96 18.77 11.26
C MET A 100 9.65 19.61 12.35
N GLY A 101 9.42 19.35 13.63
CA GLY A 101 10.01 20.11 14.74
C GLY A 101 9.65 21.61 14.78
N LYS A 102 8.62 22.05 14.04
CA LYS A 102 8.30 23.48 13.89
C LYS A 102 7.62 24.03 15.14
N ASP A 103 8.03 25.23 15.55
CA ASP A 103 7.37 25.95 16.64
C ASP A 103 6.05 26.60 16.17
N LEU A 104 4.94 26.27 16.83
CA LEU A 104 3.62 26.86 16.57
C LEU A 104 3.49 28.29 17.09
N SER A 105 4.41 28.77 17.92
CA SER A 105 4.46 30.18 18.32
C SER A 105 4.83 31.09 17.15
N SER A 106 5.60 30.55 16.19
CA SER A 106 6.08 31.28 15.01
C SER A 106 4.94 31.73 14.09
N PRO A 107 4.87 33.03 13.72
CA PRO A 107 3.89 33.53 12.76
C PRO A 107 3.94 32.82 11.40
N SER A 108 5.13 32.45 10.93
CA SER A 108 5.29 31.76 9.65
C SER A 108 4.68 30.37 9.68
N THR A 109 4.89 29.60 10.76
CA THR A 109 4.29 28.29 10.98
C THR A 109 2.77 28.39 11.04
N ARG A 110 2.23 29.36 11.78
CA ARG A 110 0.77 29.55 11.90
C ARG A 110 0.11 29.85 10.56
N ILE A 111 0.72 30.67 9.71
CA ILE A 111 0.22 30.96 8.36
C ILE A 111 0.24 29.69 7.50
N LYS A 112 1.33 28.90 7.55
CA LYS A 112 1.44 27.64 6.79
C LYS A 112 0.37 26.62 7.22
N VAL A 113 0.19 26.42 8.52
CA VAL A 113 -0.87 25.55 9.06
C VAL A 113 -2.25 26.02 8.57
N GLY A 114 -2.53 27.33 8.66
CA GLY A 114 -3.79 27.90 8.17
C GLY A 114 -4.05 27.64 6.69
N ASN A 115 -3.03 27.82 5.84
CA ASN A 115 -3.14 27.57 4.40
C ASN A 115 -3.45 26.10 4.08
N VAL A 116 -2.79 25.16 4.78
CA VAL A 116 -3.04 23.72 4.61
C VAL A 116 -4.46 23.36 5.06
N VAL A 117 -4.90 23.90 6.19
CA VAL A 117 -6.27 23.68 6.72
C VAL A 117 -7.32 24.19 5.74
N GLU A 118 -7.17 25.39 5.21
CA GLU A 118 -8.09 25.97 4.21
C GLU A 118 -8.10 25.14 2.92
N HIS A 119 -6.94 24.66 2.47
CA HIS A 119 -6.86 23.78 1.30
C HIS A 119 -7.61 22.46 1.52
N LEU A 120 -7.36 21.79 2.65
CA LEU A 120 -8.03 20.54 3.01
C LEU A 120 -9.54 20.75 3.16
N LYS A 121 -9.96 21.84 3.78
CA LYS A 121 -11.37 22.22 3.93
C LYS A 121 -12.04 22.40 2.58
N LYS A 122 -11.41 23.16 1.67
CA LYS A 122 -11.93 23.35 0.31
C LYS A 122 -12.07 22.03 -0.45
N GLN A 123 -11.10 21.13 -0.32
CA GLN A 123 -11.18 19.79 -0.92
C GLN A 123 -12.34 18.98 -0.33
N ILE A 124 -12.52 19.00 0.99
CA ILE A 124 -13.59 18.27 1.68
C ILE A 124 -14.97 18.81 1.28
N SER A 125 -15.17 20.13 1.28
CA SER A 125 -16.48 20.75 1.04
C SER A 125 -16.91 20.73 -0.44
N GLN A 126 -15.98 20.53 -1.39
CA GLN A 126 -16.28 20.46 -2.83
C GLN A 126 -16.70 19.07 -3.33
N ARG A 127 -16.65 18.03 -2.48
CA ARG A 127 -16.84 16.62 -2.90
C ARG A 127 -18.24 16.10 -2.58
N LYS A 128 -18.81 15.27 -3.47
CA LYS A 128 -20.04 14.50 -3.17
C LYS A 128 -19.69 13.29 -2.30
N VAL A 129 -20.66 12.81 -1.52
CA VAL A 129 -20.48 11.63 -0.64
C VAL A 129 -20.11 10.37 -1.43
N SER A 130 -20.64 10.23 -2.66
CA SER A 130 -20.30 9.16 -3.59
C SER A 130 -18.82 9.16 -3.98
N ASP A 131 -18.24 10.34 -4.19
CA ASP A 131 -16.86 10.50 -4.65
C ASP A 131 -15.86 10.25 -3.51
N LEU A 132 -16.31 10.41 -2.27
CA LEU A 132 -15.52 10.20 -1.07
C LEU A 132 -15.39 8.71 -0.73
N ASP A 133 -16.46 7.93 -0.81
CA ASP A 133 -16.42 6.47 -0.55
C ASP A 133 -15.79 5.66 -1.70
N ALA A 134 -15.70 6.24 -2.90
CA ALA A 134 -14.97 5.69 -4.04
C ALA A 134 -13.43 5.78 -3.90
N GLU A 135 -12.93 6.67 -3.03
CA GLU A 135 -11.51 6.82 -2.70
C GLU A 135 -11.13 5.95 -1.48
N GLN A 136 -11.33 4.63 -1.57
CA GLN A 136 -10.43 3.72 -0.86
C GLN A 136 -9.01 3.99 -1.36
N PHE A 137 -7.99 3.79 -0.53
CA PHE A 137 -6.60 3.85 -0.97
C PHE A 137 -6.34 2.81 -2.07
N ASN A 138 -6.57 3.23 -3.30
CA ASN A 138 -6.47 2.44 -4.51
C ASN A 138 -5.38 3.08 -5.37
N ILE A 139 -4.60 2.23 -6.02
CA ILE A 139 -3.47 2.61 -6.86
C ILE A 139 -3.87 3.65 -7.94
N ALA A 140 -5.12 3.59 -8.44
CA ALA A 140 -5.64 4.59 -9.38
C ALA A 140 -5.59 6.03 -8.82
N TRP A 141 -5.91 6.21 -7.53
CA TRP A 141 -5.87 7.54 -6.89
C TRP A 141 -4.43 8.06 -6.76
N LEU A 142 -3.48 7.20 -6.38
CA LEU A 142 -2.06 7.54 -6.32
C LEU A 142 -1.54 7.97 -7.69
N TYR A 143 -1.93 7.26 -8.74
CA TYR A 143 -1.55 7.58 -10.10
C TYR A 143 -2.18 8.90 -10.60
N ARG A 144 -3.46 9.19 -10.27
CA ARG A 144 -4.09 10.48 -10.59
C ARG A 144 -3.43 11.68 -9.91
N ILE A 145 -2.97 11.49 -8.68
CA ILE A 145 -2.14 12.50 -8.01
C ILE A 145 -0.85 12.71 -8.78
N ALA A 146 -0.21 11.62 -9.22
CA ALA A 146 0.99 11.66 -10.05
C ALA A 146 0.78 12.48 -11.33
N GLN A 147 -0.33 12.23 -12.04
CA GLN A 147 -0.70 12.97 -13.25
C GLN A 147 -0.90 14.45 -12.98
N LYS A 148 -1.61 14.78 -11.90
CA LYS A 148 -1.88 16.18 -11.53
C LYS A 148 -0.60 17.00 -11.30
N TYR A 149 0.44 16.37 -10.76
CA TYR A 149 1.73 17.03 -10.49
C TYR A 149 2.87 16.56 -11.41
N GLN A 150 2.53 15.86 -12.51
CA GLN A 150 3.45 15.42 -13.57
C GLN A 150 4.67 14.60 -13.09
N PHE A 151 4.46 13.63 -12.20
CA PHE A 151 5.50 12.72 -11.69
C PHE A 151 5.08 11.23 -11.78
N GLU A 152 4.34 10.90 -12.84
CA GLU A 152 3.74 9.58 -13.11
C GLU A 152 4.77 8.46 -13.07
N SER A 153 5.92 8.63 -13.73
CA SER A 153 6.95 7.60 -13.84
C SER A 153 7.51 7.18 -12.48
N THR A 154 7.66 8.13 -11.56
CA THR A 154 8.11 7.86 -10.20
C THR A 154 7.05 7.13 -9.40
N MET A 155 5.77 7.51 -9.57
CA MET A 155 4.67 6.83 -8.89
C MET A 155 4.47 5.40 -9.39
N ILE A 156 4.57 5.17 -10.70
CA ILE A 156 4.58 3.83 -11.29
C ILE A 156 5.71 2.99 -10.68
N TRP A 157 6.94 3.54 -10.68
CA TRP A 157 8.09 2.90 -10.04
C TRP A 157 7.82 2.57 -8.56
N PHE A 158 7.24 3.50 -7.81
CA PHE A 158 6.95 3.30 -6.39
C PHE A 158 5.88 2.21 -6.15
N ILE A 159 4.82 2.19 -6.96
CA ILE A 159 3.77 1.16 -6.91
C ILE A 159 4.39 -0.23 -7.14
N GLU A 160 5.25 -0.37 -8.15
CA GLU A 160 5.97 -1.62 -8.45
C GLU A 160 6.87 -2.04 -7.29
N LYS A 161 7.55 -1.08 -6.65
CA LYS A 161 8.38 -1.35 -5.47
C LYS A 161 7.56 -1.80 -4.26
N LEU A 162 6.42 -1.16 -3.97
CA LEU A 162 5.53 -1.57 -2.88
C LEU A 162 5.04 -3.00 -3.03
N LYS A 163 4.71 -3.39 -4.26
CA LYS A 163 4.28 -4.75 -4.59
C LYS A 163 5.43 -5.75 -4.39
N THR A 164 6.60 -5.42 -4.92
CA THR A 164 7.78 -6.28 -4.81
C THR A 164 8.12 -6.57 -3.34
N ILE A 165 8.11 -5.52 -2.51
CA ILE A 165 8.34 -5.65 -1.05
C ILE A 165 7.30 -6.58 -0.43
N SER A 166 6.01 -6.35 -0.68
CA SER A 166 4.94 -7.19 -0.11
C SER A 166 5.04 -8.65 -0.53
N SER A 167 5.52 -8.95 -1.74
CA SER A 167 5.71 -10.34 -2.19
C SER A 167 6.93 -11.05 -1.58
N VAL A 168 7.89 -10.31 -1.04
CA VAL A 168 9.14 -10.84 -0.49
C VAL A 168 9.09 -10.96 1.05
N ILE A 169 8.26 -10.14 1.70
CA ILE A 169 8.08 -10.19 3.15
C ILE A 169 7.43 -11.54 3.55
N PRO A 170 8.06 -12.31 4.46
CA PRO A 170 7.54 -13.59 4.92
C PRO A 170 6.33 -13.42 5.85
N ALA A 171 5.53 -14.47 6.05
CA ALA A 171 4.28 -14.40 6.82
C ALA A 171 4.47 -14.06 8.31
N GLU A 172 5.65 -14.35 8.86
CA GLU A 172 6.08 -13.98 10.21
C GLU A 172 6.26 -12.46 10.38
N MET A 173 6.34 -11.72 9.28
CA MET A 173 6.41 -10.27 9.24
C MET A 173 5.08 -9.68 8.71
N ASP A 174 4.65 -8.55 9.26
CA ASP A 174 3.40 -7.88 8.87
C ASP A 174 3.64 -6.99 7.64
N ALA A 175 3.37 -7.53 6.44
CA ALA A 175 3.60 -6.84 5.17
C ALA A 175 2.78 -5.56 5.04
N GLU A 176 1.52 -5.54 5.51
CA GLU A 176 0.69 -4.33 5.50
C GLU A 176 1.26 -3.23 6.40
N LYS A 177 1.75 -3.58 7.61
CA LYS A 177 2.44 -2.62 8.49
C LYS A 177 3.71 -2.09 7.85
N ALA A 178 4.50 -2.94 7.19
CA ALA A 178 5.70 -2.53 6.48
C ALA A 178 5.39 -1.51 5.36
N GLN A 179 4.41 -1.80 4.50
CA GLN A 179 3.96 -0.87 3.45
C GLN A 179 3.46 0.46 4.04
N LEU A 180 2.71 0.41 5.14
CA LEU A 180 2.22 1.61 5.81
C LEU A 180 3.35 2.46 6.40
N LYS A 181 4.34 1.85 7.05
CA LYS A 181 5.54 2.54 7.53
C LYS A 181 6.24 3.25 6.36
N LEU A 182 6.40 2.56 5.23
CA LEU A 182 7.02 3.11 4.03
C LEU A 182 6.24 4.31 3.46
N ILE A 183 4.92 4.18 3.28
CA ILE A 183 4.05 5.28 2.81
C ILE A 183 4.12 6.48 3.76
N LYS A 184 4.12 6.23 5.08
CA LYS A 184 4.22 7.29 6.10
C LYS A 184 5.55 8.05 5.99
N ILE A 185 6.67 7.35 5.85
CA ILE A 185 7.99 7.97 5.71
C ILE A 185 8.06 8.79 4.43
N ILE A 186 7.60 8.26 3.30
CA ILE A 186 7.54 8.98 2.03
C ILE A 186 6.70 10.25 2.16
N THR A 187 5.53 10.16 2.79
CA THR A 187 4.67 11.32 3.05
C THR A 187 5.39 12.37 3.89
N GLY A 188 6.13 11.95 4.92
CA GLY A 188 6.95 12.84 5.75
C GLY A 188 8.03 13.57 4.94
N VAL A 189 8.75 12.83 4.10
CA VAL A 189 9.79 13.38 3.21
C VAL A 189 9.20 14.37 2.20
N ILE A 190 8.08 14.02 1.56
CA ILE A 190 7.36 14.92 0.62
C ILE A 190 6.93 16.20 1.32
N ILE A 191 6.32 16.11 2.50
CA ILE A 191 5.88 17.28 3.25
C ILE A 191 7.06 18.18 3.61
N ASN A 192 8.19 17.59 4.04
CA ASN A 192 9.37 18.36 4.40
C ASN A 192 9.97 19.09 3.18
N GLU A 193 10.16 18.37 2.07
CA GLU A 193 10.65 18.93 0.80
C GLU A 193 9.78 20.07 0.26
N LEU A 194 8.46 19.88 0.27
CA LEU A 194 7.51 20.91 -0.15
C LEU A 194 7.50 22.12 0.81
N GLU A 195 7.78 21.93 2.09
CA GLU A 195 7.78 23.02 3.07
C GLU A 195 9.02 23.91 2.97
N GLU A 196 10.16 23.30 2.64
CA GLU A 196 11.45 23.98 2.47
C GLU A 196 11.56 24.64 1.11
N LYS A 197 11.21 23.93 0.04
CA LYS A 197 11.48 24.37 -1.34
C LYS A 197 10.22 24.86 -2.07
N GLY A 198 9.02 24.51 -1.62
CA GLY A 198 7.77 24.66 -2.38
C GLY A 198 7.23 26.07 -2.68
N LYS A 199 7.89 27.15 -2.28
CA LYS A 199 7.39 28.52 -2.56
C LYS A 199 7.83 29.01 -3.93
N GLY A 200 6.85 29.23 -4.82
CA GLY A 200 7.08 29.86 -6.12
C GLY A 200 7.69 28.96 -7.19
N MET A 201 7.70 27.64 -6.96
CA MET A 201 8.19 26.64 -7.90
C MET A 201 7.38 26.62 -9.20
N SER A 202 8.05 26.42 -10.32
CA SER A 202 7.39 26.03 -11.57
C SER A 202 6.81 24.60 -11.46
N PRO A 203 5.83 24.22 -12.30
CA PRO A 203 5.34 22.84 -12.34
C PRO A 203 6.46 21.79 -12.54
N GLU A 204 7.48 22.10 -13.35
CA GLU A 204 8.63 21.23 -13.61
C GLU A 204 9.58 21.12 -12.41
N GLU A 205 9.74 22.19 -11.64
CA GLU A 205 10.51 22.16 -10.38
C GLU A 205 9.78 21.36 -9.30
N LEU A 206 8.45 21.51 -9.21
CA LEU A 206 7.62 20.75 -8.29
C LEU A 206 7.66 19.26 -8.61
N SER A 207 7.51 18.88 -9.89
CA SER A 207 7.61 17.49 -10.34
C SER A 207 8.97 16.86 -9.95
N ARG A 208 10.09 17.53 -10.24
CA ARG A 208 11.44 17.05 -9.87
C ARG A 208 11.63 16.91 -8.36
N THR A 209 11.08 17.85 -7.58
CA THR A 209 11.13 17.81 -6.13
C THR A 209 10.35 16.61 -5.59
N LEU A 210 9.15 16.36 -6.12
CA LEU A 210 8.34 15.21 -5.76
C LEU A 210 8.99 13.88 -6.16
N ASP A 211 9.60 13.80 -7.35
CA ASP A 211 10.35 12.60 -7.77
C ASP A 211 11.46 12.26 -6.77
N THR A 212 12.27 13.26 -6.44
CA THR A 212 13.38 13.11 -5.48
C THR A 212 12.87 12.72 -4.10
N ALA A 213 11.81 13.38 -3.62
CA ALA A 213 11.21 13.12 -2.31
C ALA A 213 10.65 11.70 -2.18
N VAL A 214 9.95 11.20 -3.20
CA VAL A 214 9.41 9.83 -3.21
C VAL A 214 10.54 8.80 -3.15
N ARG A 215 11.60 9.00 -3.94
CA ARG A 215 12.73 8.06 -3.99
C ARG A 215 13.58 8.08 -2.73
N LEU A 216 13.86 9.26 -2.15
CA LEU A 216 14.55 9.40 -0.87
C LEU A 216 13.72 8.78 0.27
N GLY A 217 12.42 9.07 0.31
CA GLY A 217 11.51 8.49 1.29
C GLY A 217 11.41 6.98 1.17
N TYR A 218 11.43 6.43 -0.06
CA TYR A 218 11.49 5.00 -0.28
C TYR A 218 12.81 4.41 0.23
N ALA A 219 13.94 5.00 -0.17
CA ALA A 219 15.27 4.52 0.19
C ALA A 219 15.49 4.48 1.71
N TYR A 220 15.11 5.55 2.43
CA TYR A 220 15.18 5.57 3.89
C TYR A 220 14.12 4.65 4.51
N GLY A 221 12.90 4.65 3.97
CA GLY A 221 11.81 3.83 4.48
C GLY A 221 12.04 2.32 4.41
N LEU A 222 12.91 1.83 3.50
CA LEU A 222 13.31 0.42 3.43
C LEU A 222 14.03 -0.09 4.69
N THR A 223 14.60 0.80 5.50
CA THR A 223 15.24 0.44 6.77
C THR A 223 14.24 -0.18 7.76
N TYR A 224 12.96 0.16 7.67
CA TYR A 224 11.96 -0.45 8.56
C TYR A 224 11.70 -1.93 8.23
N PRO A 225 11.24 -2.32 7.02
CA PRO A 225 11.00 -3.72 6.73
C PRO A 225 12.27 -4.57 6.73
N PHE A 226 13.40 -4.06 6.21
CA PHE A 226 14.58 -4.89 5.97
C PHE A 226 15.69 -4.74 7.00
N ILE A 227 15.58 -3.84 7.97
CA ILE A 227 16.51 -3.75 9.10
C ILE A 227 15.74 -3.93 10.40
N ASP A 228 14.82 -3.02 10.73
CA ASP A 228 14.08 -3.00 11.99
C ASP A 228 13.24 -4.28 12.18
N ASP A 229 12.22 -4.46 11.33
CA ASP A 229 11.24 -5.55 11.42
C ASP A 229 11.90 -6.92 11.12
N LEU A 230 12.85 -6.98 10.18
CA LEU A 230 13.55 -8.22 9.83
C LEU A 230 14.42 -8.74 10.99
N LEU A 231 15.13 -7.86 11.69
CA LEU A 231 15.94 -8.25 12.83
C LEU A 231 15.07 -8.55 14.09
N ASP A 232 13.83 -8.04 14.17
CA ASP A 232 12.92 -8.27 15.31
C ASP A 232 12.05 -9.53 15.13
N SER A 233 11.70 -9.88 13.89
CA SER A 233 10.70 -10.92 13.58
C SER A 233 11.16 -12.37 13.81
N LYS A 234 12.35 -12.60 14.38
CA LYS A 234 12.96 -13.94 14.59
C LYS A 234 13.05 -14.81 13.32
N VAL A 235 12.84 -14.23 12.13
CA VAL A 235 12.92 -14.89 10.82
C VAL A 235 14.35 -15.37 10.56
N LEU A 236 15.33 -14.51 10.86
CA LEU A 236 16.75 -14.85 10.78
C LEU A 236 17.17 -15.67 12.00
N SER A 237 17.98 -16.71 11.77
CA SER A 237 18.68 -17.38 12.88
C SER A 237 19.64 -16.41 13.59
N GLU A 238 20.03 -16.69 14.83
CA GLU A 238 20.94 -15.81 15.59
C GLU A 238 22.26 -15.53 14.85
N GLU A 239 22.81 -16.53 14.15
CA GLU A 239 24.03 -16.37 13.35
C GLU A 239 23.78 -15.49 12.10
N GLU A 240 22.65 -15.68 11.43
CA GLU A 240 22.24 -14.85 10.29
C GLU A 240 22.02 -13.40 10.72
N ALA A 241 21.29 -13.18 11.82
CA ALA A 241 21.03 -11.85 12.37
C ALA A 241 22.33 -11.13 12.75
N LYS A 242 23.26 -11.80 13.46
CA LYS A 242 24.58 -11.23 13.80
C LYS A 242 25.37 -10.83 12.55
N ARG A 243 25.41 -11.71 11.55
CA ARG A 243 26.10 -11.43 10.29
C ARG A 243 25.44 -10.27 9.52
N TYR A 244 24.12 -10.22 9.52
CA TYR A 244 23.36 -9.15 8.85
C TYR A 244 23.58 -7.79 9.54
N SER A 245 23.53 -7.75 10.87
CA SER A 245 23.84 -6.55 11.65
C SER A 245 25.27 -6.06 11.43
N GLU A 246 26.25 -6.96 11.37
CA GLU A 246 27.64 -6.58 11.13
C GLU A 246 27.85 -5.98 9.74
N MET A 247 27.10 -6.44 8.73
CA MET A 247 27.12 -5.83 7.39
C MET A 247 26.56 -4.41 7.39
N ILE A 248 25.47 -4.17 8.14
CA ILE A 248 24.90 -2.83 8.28
C ILE A 248 25.88 -1.94 9.03
N ARG A 249 26.44 -2.41 10.15
CA ARG A 249 27.47 -1.68 10.90
C ARG A 249 28.65 -1.30 10.01
N THR A 250 29.22 -2.27 9.29
CA THR A 250 30.32 -2.03 8.33
C THR A 250 29.93 -0.93 7.33
N THR A 251 28.73 -1.00 6.76
CA THR A 251 28.23 0.01 5.80
C THR A 251 28.22 1.42 6.38
N LEU A 252 27.75 1.57 7.63
CA LEU A 252 27.64 2.87 8.30
C LEU A 252 29.02 3.43 8.69
N VAL A 253 29.97 2.57 9.05
CA VAL A 253 31.33 2.97 9.48
C VAL A 253 32.25 3.29 8.31
N THR A 254 32.19 2.50 7.24
CA THR A 254 33.08 2.65 6.06
C THR A 254 32.43 3.45 4.94
N GLY A 255 31.13 3.78 5.07
CA GLY A 255 30.36 4.48 4.05
C GLY A 255 30.21 3.68 2.75
N SER A 256 30.45 2.36 2.79
CA SER A 256 30.48 1.46 1.62
C SER A 256 29.81 0.13 1.94
N VAL A 257 28.92 -0.33 1.06
CA VAL A 257 28.14 -1.56 1.29
C VAL A 257 29.01 -2.78 1.00
N PRO A 258 29.30 -3.66 1.98
CA PRO A 258 30.13 -4.84 1.77
C PRO A 258 29.41 -5.85 0.86
N ALA A 259 30.19 -6.69 0.17
CA ALA A 259 29.64 -7.79 -0.61
C ALA A 259 28.99 -8.83 0.31
N LEU A 260 27.82 -9.35 -0.08
CA LEU A 260 27.06 -10.32 0.72
C LEU A 260 27.84 -11.63 0.99
N GLY A 261 28.70 -12.04 0.05
CA GLY A 261 29.43 -13.31 0.12
C GLY A 261 28.51 -14.54 -0.01
N LYS A 262 29.00 -15.71 0.38
CA LYS A 262 28.17 -16.94 0.41
C LYS A 262 27.25 -16.92 1.62
N TRP A 263 25.93 -17.01 1.40
CA TRP A 263 24.91 -17.15 2.44
C TRP A 263 24.34 -18.57 2.37
N GLN A 264 24.47 -19.35 3.45
CA GLN A 264 24.07 -20.77 3.48
C GLN A 264 22.75 -21.04 4.23
N GLY A 265 22.13 -20.01 4.82
CA GLY A 265 20.87 -20.16 5.55
C GLY A 265 19.63 -20.30 4.65
N THR A 266 18.53 -20.75 5.25
CA THR A 266 17.22 -20.96 4.59
C THR A 266 16.61 -19.65 4.07
N ASN A 267 16.99 -18.52 4.66
CA ASN A 267 16.49 -17.19 4.30
C ASN A 267 17.27 -16.51 3.18
N ARG A 268 18.11 -17.25 2.44
CA ARG A 268 19.01 -16.71 1.41
C ARG A 268 18.32 -15.78 0.41
N HIS A 269 17.15 -16.14 -0.09
CA HIS A 269 16.43 -15.32 -1.09
C HIS A 269 16.01 -13.96 -0.52
N LEU A 270 15.46 -13.95 0.70
CA LEU A 270 15.07 -12.73 1.41
C LEU A 270 16.30 -11.84 1.68
N VAL A 271 17.38 -12.41 2.22
CA VAL A 271 18.61 -11.67 2.52
C VAL A 271 19.26 -11.11 1.25
N GLN A 272 19.29 -11.88 0.16
CA GLN A 272 19.80 -11.41 -1.13
C GLN A 272 18.99 -10.24 -1.69
N PHE A 273 17.66 -10.33 -1.63
CA PHE A 273 16.79 -9.24 -2.05
C PHE A 273 16.99 -8.00 -1.19
N ALA A 274 16.92 -8.15 0.14
CA ALA A 274 17.09 -7.06 1.09
C ALA A 274 18.46 -6.37 0.94
N HIS A 275 19.55 -7.16 0.80
CA HIS A 275 20.89 -6.62 0.55
C HIS A 275 20.95 -5.80 -0.74
N ALA A 276 20.42 -6.33 -1.85
CA ALA A 276 20.46 -5.65 -3.13
C ALA A 276 19.66 -4.33 -3.12
N GLU A 277 18.49 -4.32 -2.48
CA GLU A 277 17.64 -3.13 -2.41
C GLU A 277 18.17 -2.10 -1.42
N LEU A 278 18.64 -2.51 -0.22
CA LEU A 278 19.30 -1.61 0.73
C LEU A 278 20.58 -1.02 0.16
N LYS A 279 21.34 -1.79 -0.64
CA LYS A 279 22.52 -1.26 -1.33
C LYS A 279 22.17 -0.11 -2.26
N LYS A 280 21.18 -0.31 -3.14
CA LYS A 280 20.71 0.74 -4.06
C LYS A 280 20.18 1.95 -3.30
N ALA A 281 19.44 1.72 -2.21
CA ALA A 281 18.90 2.78 -1.37
C ALA A 281 20.01 3.60 -0.71
N PHE A 282 21.01 2.95 -0.14
CA PHE A 282 22.16 3.60 0.48
C PHE A 282 22.97 4.43 -0.53
N GLU A 283 23.26 3.84 -1.70
CA GLU A 283 23.94 4.55 -2.80
C GLU A 283 23.11 5.75 -3.30
N TYR A 284 21.78 5.58 -3.41
CA TYR A 284 20.88 6.67 -3.80
C TYR A 284 20.92 7.82 -2.79
N ILE A 285 20.77 7.54 -1.49
CA ILE A 285 20.85 8.58 -0.45
C ILE A 285 22.23 9.25 -0.49
N LYS A 286 23.32 8.46 -0.48
CA LYS A 286 24.70 8.97 -0.51
C LYS A 286 24.97 9.91 -1.70
N ASN A 287 24.43 9.60 -2.88
CA ASN A 287 24.63 10.42 -4.09
C ASN A 287 23.81 11.72 -4.10
N HIS A 288 22.80 11.84 -3.22
CA HIS A 288 21.98 13.05 -3.07
C HIS A 288 22.43 13.92 -1.88
N GLN A 289 23.58 13.59 -1.27
CA GLN A 289 24.16 14.32 -0.14
C GLN A 289 25.43 15.08 -0.58
N THR A 290 25.69 16.21 0.07
CA THR A 290 26.99 16.89 0.02
C THR A 290 27.99 16.16 0.92
N GLU A 291 29.29 16.42 0.78
CA GLU A 291 30.29 15.74 1.64
C GLU A 291 30.08 16.02 3.14
N THR A 292 29.69 17.26 3.49
CA THR A 292 29.36 17.64 4.87
C THR A 292 28.11 16.92 5.38
N THR A 293 27.05 16.85 4.58
CA THR A 293 25.78 16.24 5.01
C THR A 293 25.82 14.72 5.00
N LYS A 294 26.71 14.12 4.20
CA LYS A 294 26.98 12.69 4.17
C LYS A 294 27.59 12.18 5.47
N ASN A 295 28.52 12.92 6.08
CA ASN A 295 29.05 12.54 7.40
C ASN A 295 27.98 12.61 8.47
N ASN A 296 27.18 13.69 8.49
CA ASN A 296 26.05 13.80 9.41
C ASN A 296 25.03 12.66 9.22
N PHE A 297 24.75 12.27 7.97
CA PHE A 297 23.89 11.13 7.64
C PHE A 297 24.44 9.82 8.22
N LEU A 298 25.72 9.52 8.00
CA LEU A 298 26.33 8.28 8.50
C LEU A 298 26.38 8.24 10.03
N GLU A 299 26.72 9.36 10.68
CA GLU A 299 26.72 9.49 12.14
C GLU A 299 25.32 9.28 12.73
N GLN A 300 24.30 9.97 12.21
CA GLN A 300 22.93 9.82 12.71
C GLN A 300 22.35 8.43 12.43
N ALA A 301 22.66 7.84 11.28
CA ALA A 301 22.25 6.48 10.95
C ALA A 301 22.94 5.45 11.87
N TYR A 302 24.22 5.65 12.21
CA TYR A 302 24.93 4.82 13.18
C TYR A 302 24.30 4.91 14.56
N VAL A 303 24.02 6.12 15.06
CA VAL A 303 23.36 6.31 16.36
C VAL A 303 22.00 5.62 16.40
N PHE A 304 21.20 5.77 15.34
CA PHE A 304 19.89 5.13 15.24
C PHE A 304 20.00 3.59 15.30
N PHE A 305 20.86 3.02 14.44
CA PHE A 305 21.02 1.57 14.34
C PHE A 305 21.60 0.96 15.62
N HIS A 306 22.63 1.59 16.21
CA HIS A 306 23.25 1.12 17.45
C HIS A 306 22.26 1.13 18.62
N ALA A 307 21.48 2.21 18.79
CA ALA A 307 20.46 2.28 19.83
C ALA A 307 19.35 1.23 19.66
N GLN A 308 18.99 0.87 18.41
CA GLN A 308 18.06 -0.24 18.14
C GLN A 308 18.66 -1.60 18.51
N GLU A 309 19.93 -1.83 18.20
CA GLU A 309 20.61 -3.08 18.57
C GLU A 309 20.74 -3.25 20.09
N GLU A 310 21.11 -2.19 20.81
CA GLU A 310 21.15 -2.22 22.27
C GLU A 310 19.81 -2.60 22.87
N ASP A 311 18.70 -2.09 22.31
CA ASP A 311 17.36 -2.41 22.77
C ASP A 311 16.95 -3.85 22.46
N ARG A 312 17.26 -4.32 21.24
CA ARG A 312 16.97 -5.69 20.78
C ARG A 312 17.70 -6.77 21.57
N ASN A 313 18.91 -6.47 22.04
CA ASN A 313 19.73 -7.40 22.81
C ASN A 313 19.31 -7.52 24.29
N LYS A 314 18.30 -6.75 24.75
CA LYS A 314 17.83 -6.83 26.12
C LYS A 314 16.95 -8.05 26.33
N ASP A 315 17.12 -8.70 27.49
CA ASP A 315 16.27 -9.81 27.92
C ASP A 315 15.41 -9.36 29.11
N LEU A 316 14.10 -9.47 28.96
CA LEU A 316 13.15 -9.13 30.00
C LEU A 316 13.37 -9.93 31.30
N SER A 317 14.03 -11.09 31.25
CA SER A 317 14.43 -11.88 32.43
C SER A 317 15.51 -11.22 33.28
N ASN A 318 16.36 -10.37 32.70
CA ASN A 318 17.45 -9.70 33.39
C ASN A 318 16.94 -8.54 34.25
N GLY A 319 16.79 -8.75 35.55
CA GLY A 319 16.34 -7.71 36.49
C GLY A 319 17.42 -6.71 36.93
N ARG A 320 18.56 -6.59 36.23
CA ARG A 320 19.70 -5.74 36.62
C ARG A 320 19.88 -4.48 35.79
N TYR A 321 19.09 -4.28 34.73
CA TYR A 321 19.21 -3.05 33.94
C TYR A 321 18.99 -1.80 34.81
N THR A 322 19.80 -0.77 34.58
CA THR A 322 19.63 0.57 35.15
C THR A 322 18.51 1.32 34.43
N ASN A 323 18.08 2.46 34.98
CA ASN A 323 17.08 3.26 34.27
C ASN A 323 17.66 3.82 32.96
N GLU A 324 18.93 4.22 32.96
CA GLU A 324 19.66 4.73 31.79
C GLU A 324 19.69 3.70 30.67
N GLU A 325 20.05 2.45 30.96
CA GLU A 325 20.07 1.34 29.98
C GLU A 325 18.69 1.07 29.37
N ILE A 326 17.60 1.40 30.09
CA ILE A 326 16.23 1.27 29.59
C ILE A 326 15.80 2.49 28.76
N PHE A 327 16.09 3.71 29.22
CA PHE A 327 15.53 4.92 28.62
C PHE A 327 16.43 5.61 27.59
N ILE A 328 17.76 5.58 27.72
CA ILE A 328 18.66 6.27 26.78
C ILE A 328 18.54 5.72 25.35
N PRO A 329 18.60 4.39 25.12
CA PRO A 329 18.44 3.85 23.76
C PRO A 329 17.08 4.18 23.16
N VAL A 330 16.03 4.25 23.99
CA VAL A 330 14.66 4.64 23.59
C VAL A 330 14.60 6.11 23.18
N ILE A 331 15.28 7.01 23.89
CA ILE A 331 15.43 8.43 23.50
C ILE A 331 16.15 8.52 22.16
N LEU A 332 17.30 7.87 22.03
CA LEU A 332 18.14 7.92 20.83
C LEU A 332 17.40 7.38 19.61
N LYS A 333 16.86 6.16 19.66
CA LYS A 333 16.17 5.55 18.51
C LYS A 333 14.97 6.39 18.06
N SER A 334 14.20 6.91 19.02
CA SER A 334 13.01 7.70 18.70
C SER A 334 13.36 9.10 18.16
N ALA A 335 14.43 9.73 18.65
CA ALA A 335 14.90 11.01 18.13
C ALA A 335 15.53 10.86 16.74
N SER A 336 16.49 9.95 16.59
CA SER A 336 17.26 9.79 15.36
C SER A 336 16.37 9.41 14.17
N SER A 337 15.35 8.56 14.36
CA SER A 337 14.42 8.21 13.27
C SER A 337 13.75 9.42 12.58
N ARG A 338 13.57 10.53 13.32
CA ARG A 338 12.99 11.78 12.82
C ARG A 338 14.06 12.74 12.31
N LEU A 339 15.18 12.86 13.02
CA LEU A 339 16.33 13.66 12.58
C LEU A 339 16.87 13.19 11.23
N MET A 340 16.85 11.87 10.98
CA MET A 340 17.21 11.30 9.68
C MET A 340 16.40 11.90 8.53
N ILE A 341 15.12 12.21 8.72
CA ILE A 341 14.28 12.83 7.67
C ILE A 341 14.82 14.21 7.32
N HIS A 342 15.18 15.03 8.30
CA HIS A 342 15.79 16.33 8.05
C HIS A 342 17.14 16.19 7.35
N VAL A 343 17.99 15.27 7.81
CA VAL A 343 19.32 15.06 7.20
C VAL A 343 19.21 14.62 5.73
N ILE A 344 18.22 13.80 5.37
CA ILE A 344 18.08 13.35 3.99
C ILE A 344 17.46 14.39 3.04
N THR A 345 16.66 15.33 3.54
CA THR A 345 15.96 16.36 2.71
C THR A 345 16.65 17.72 2.71
N SER A 346 17.25 18.07 3.84
CA SER A 346 17.57 19.44 4.23
C SER A 346 19.07 19.52 4.49
N GLY A 347 19.80 20.07 3.52
CA GLY A 347 21.27 20.07 3.53
C GLY A 347 21.94 20.95 4.59
N GLU A 348 21.20 21.65 5.45
CA GLU A 348 21.78 22.51 6.49
C GLU A 348 21.05 22.37 7.84
N ASN A 349 21.82 22.08 8.89
CA ASN A 349 21.37 22.00 10.28
C ASN A 349 20.77 23.34 10.71
N THR A 350 19.46 23.38 10.97
CA THR A 350 18.88 24.45 11.78
C THR A 350 18.88 23.97 13.23
N GLU A 351 19.93 24.31 14.00
CA GLU A 351 20.18 23.80 15.36
C GLU A 351 18.95 23.77 16.28
N GLY A 352 18.01 24.72 16.14
CA GLY A 352 16.77 24.77 16.92
C GLY A 352 15.71 23.71 16.51
N LEU A 353 15.62 23.37 15.22
CA LEU A 353 14.66 22.39 14.69
C LEU A 353 15.01 20.97 15.15
N ASP A 354 16.29 20.65 15.15
CA ASP A 354 16.81 19.35 15.56
C ASP A 354 16.71 19.16 17.07
N GLN A 355 16.84 20.23 17.85
CA GLN A 355 16.57 20.18 19.30
C GLN A 355 15.10 19.86 19.60
N HIS A 356 14.14 20.55 18.97
CA HIS A 356 12.72 20.24 19.16
C HIS A 356 12.41 18.79 18.80
N THR A 357 12.92 18.34 17.65
CA THR A 357 12.72 16.98 17.14
C THR A 357 13.30 15.93 18.08
N PHE A 358 14.51 16.17 18.60
CA PHE A 358 15.17 15.28 19.55
C PHE A 358 14.35 15.11 20.84
N TYR A 359 13.97 16.19 21.50
CA TYR A 359 13.24 16.12 22.78
C TYR A 359 11.81 15.58 22.63
N TYR A 360 11.19 15.75 21.45
CA TYR A 360 9.85 15.24 21.15
C TYR A 360 9.81 13.73 20.91
N GLY A 361 10.92 13.10 20.50
CA GLY A 361 10.97 11.68 20.11
C GLY A 361 10.34 10.73 21.13
N ILE A 362 10.82 10.81 22.38
CA ILE A 362 10.40 9.93 23.49
C ILE A 362 8.93 10.10 23.88
N TYR A 363 8.33 11.28 23.65
CA TYR A 363 6.91 11.53 23.95
C TYR A 363 5.98 10.59 23.18
N ASN A 364 6.24 10.37 21.89
CA ASN A 364 5.44 9.43 21.12
C ASN A 364 5.82 7.98 21.44
N GLN A 365 7.12 7.70 21.64
CA GLN A 365 7.59 6.35 21.93
C GLN A 365 6.95 5.78 23.19
N LEU A 366 6.93 6.52 24.31
CA LEU A 366 6.27 6.09 25.54
C LEU A 366 4.74 5.93 25.38
N SER A 367 4.12 6.67 24.47
CA SER A 367 2.69 6.54 24.18
C SER A 367 2.39 5.29 23.34
N ASP A 368 3.27 4.95 22.40
CA ASP A 368 3.19 3.76 21.57
C ASP A 368 3.53 2.50 22.40
N ASP A 369 4.60 2.51 23.22
CA ASP A 369 4.97 1.41 24.12
C ASP A 369 3.84 1.10 25.13
N LEU A 370 3.16 2.12 25.64
CA LEU A 370 2.00 1.92 26.53
C LEU A 370 0.83 1.25 25.80
N ARG A 371 0.64 1.58 24.52
CA ARG A 371 -0.43 0.99 23.69
C ARG A 371 -0.16 -0.46 23.36
N ASP A 372 1.09 -0.79 23.06
CA ASP A 372 1.51 -2.09 22.55
C ASP A 372 2.02 -3.02 23.69
N MET A 373 2.12 -2.48 24.92
CA MET A 373 2.61 -3.11 26.16
C MET A 373 2.26 -4.59 26.37
N TYR A 374 1.00 -5.00 26.16
CA TYR A 374 0.62 -6.41 26.38
C TYR A 374 1.14 -7.34 25.28
N SER A 375 1.20 -6.87 24.03
CA SER A 375 1.83 -7.63 22.93
C SER A 375 3.32 -7.77 23.18
N ASP A 376 3.97 -6.66 23.52
CA ASP A 376 5.41 -6.63 23.83
C ASP A 376 5.75 -7.56 25.02
N LEU A 377 4.86 -7.62 26.01
CA LEU A 377 5.03 -8.51 27.17
C LEU A 377 4.91 -9.98 26.78
N GLU A 378 3.98 -10.33 25.88
CA GLU A 378 3.81 -11.69 25.35
C GLU A 378 5.01 -12.11 24.48
N GLU A 379 5.59 -11.18 23.73
CA GLU A 379 6.76 -11.39 22.87
C GLU A 379 8.09 -11.43 23.64
N GLY A 380 8.09 -10.94 24.89
CA GLY A 380 9.27 -10.83 25.75
C GLY A 380 10.12 -9.59 25.48
N THR A 381 9.60 -8.62 24.73
CA THR A 381 10.28 -7.39 24.33
C THR A 381 10.50 -6.49 25.55
N VAL A 382 11.71 -5.96 25.69
CA VAL A 382 12.06 -5.03 26.77
C VAL A 382 11.71 -3.61 26.34
N THR A 383 10.63 -3.08 26.89
CA THR A 383 10.25 -1.67 26.78
C THR A 383 10.23 -1.06 28.19
N PRO A 384 10.24 0.28 28.33
CA PRO A 384 10.09 0.91 29.63
C PRO A 384 8.89 0.40 30.44
N TYR A 385 7.78 0.10 29.77
CA TYR A 385 6.57 -0.40 30.41
C TYR A 385 6.64 -1.89 30.76
N THR A 386 7.10 -2.77 29.86
CA THR A 386 7.19 -4.21 30.15
C THR A 386 8.22 -4.49 31.25
N TYR A 387 9.36 -3.79 31.21
CA TYR A 387 10.41 -3.92 32.22
C TYR A 387 9.93 -3.46 33.61
N TYR A 388 9.32 -2.29 33.69
CA TYR A 388 8.74 -1.79 34.94
C TYR A 388 7.69 -2.76 35.48
N LEU A 389 6.75 -3.20 34.64
CA LEU A 389 5.67 -4.10 35.05
C LEU A 389 6.21 -5.40 35.68
N LYS A 390 7.30 -5.95 35.13
CA LYS A 390 7.92 -7.18 35.63
C LYS A 390 8.71 -6.99 36.92
N HIS A 391 9.51 -5.92 37.05
CA HIS A 391 10.53 -5.80 38.09
C HIS A 391 10.24 -4.76 39.19
N HIS A 392 9.27 -3.85 39.03
CA HIS A 392 9.03 -2.73 39.97
C HIS A 392 8.76 -3.14 41.43
N LYS A 393 8.27 -4.37 41.67
CA LYS A 393 8.02 -4.87 43.04
C LYS A 393 9.32 -5.16 43.81
N GLU A 394 10.36 -5.56 43.10
CA GLU A 394 11.67 -5.94 43.66
C GLU A 394 12.69 -4.81 43.52
N ARG A 395 12.46 -3.88 42.58
CA ARG A 395 13.33 -2.74 42.25
C ARG A 395 12.61 -1.41 42.47
N PRO A 396 12.59 -0.86 43.71
CA PRO A 396 11.93 0.41 44.02
C PRO A 396 12.64 1.63 43.41
N ASP A 397 13.87 1.45 42.93
CA ASP A 397 14.66 2.45 42.21
C ASP A 397 14.22 2.67 40.75
N LEU A 398 13.38 1.79 40.20
CA LEU A 398 12.89 1.94 38.83
C LEU A 398 11.95 3.13 38.70
N ILE A 399 12.20 3.93 37.66
CA ILE A 399 11.32 5.02 37.28
C ILE A 399 10.05 4.45 36.67
N ASN A 400 8.92 4.98 37.12
CA ASN A 400 7.65 4.69 36.51
C ASN A 400 7.55 5.37 35.13
N PRO A 401 7.46 4.62 34.02
CA PRO A 401 7.44 5.17 32.67
C PRO A 401 6.21 6.04 32.39
N PHE A 402 5.09 5.80 33.09
CA PHE A 402 3.89 6.64 32.98
C PHE A 402 4.08 8.00 33.64
N GLU A 403 4.84 8.06 34.73
CA GLU A 403 5.22 9.34 35.35
C GLU A 403 6.22 10.09 34.49
N LEU A 404 7.21 9.39 33.93
CA LEU A 404 8.15 9.96 32.98
C LEU A 404 7.44 10.53 31.75
N TYR A 405 6.42 9.84 31.22
CA TYR A 405 5.60 10.35 30.11
C TYR A 405 4.98 11.72 30.41
N TRP A 406 4.49 11.93 31.63
CA TRP A 406 3.98 13.24 32.05
C TRP A 406 5.10 14.25 32.31
N ALA A 407 6.25 13.84 32.84
CA ALA A 407 7.42 14.73 32.94
C ALA A 407 7.89 15.21 31.56
N VAL A 408 7.95 14.31 30.56
CA VAL A 408 8.22 14.65 29.16
C VAL A 408 7.17 15.64 28.63
N THR A 409 5.89 15.38 28.90
CA THR A 409 4.79 16.28 28.51
C THR A 409 4.96 17.69 29.10
N HIS A 410 5.32 17.78 30.38
CA HIS A 410 5.63 19.04 31.05
C HIS A 410 6.84 19.73 30.43
N ASN A 411 7.94 19.00 30.24
CA ASN A 411 9.17 19.53 29.67
C ASN A 411 8.95 20.10 28.27
N LEU A 412 8.21 19.38 27.41
CA LEU A 412 7.85 19.87 26.09
C LEU A 412 7.05 21.17 26.18
N ILE A 413 6.01 21.22 27.01
CA ILE A 413 5.16 22.41 27.12
C ILE A 413 5.94 23.60 27.67
N HIS A 414 6.62 23.47 28.80
CA HIS A 414 7.18 24.61 29.55
C HIS A 414 8.61 24.96 29.13
N ASN A 415 9.46 23.97 28.87
CA ASN A 415 10.89 24.19 28.64
C ASN A 415 11.22 24.28 27.16
N ILE A 416 10.55 23.49 26.30
CA ILE A 416 10.83 23.48 24.85
C ILE A 416 9.95 24.49 24.11
N TYR A 417 8.64 24.50 24.34
CA TYR A 417 7.70 25.38 23.64
C TYR A 417 7.21 26.57 24.48
N HIS A 418 7.89 26.86 25.60
CA HIS A 418 7.70 28.07 26.42
C HIS A 418 6.23 28.40 26.76
N SER A 419 5.45 27.36 27.03
CA SER A 419 4.03 27.43 27.39
C SER A 419 3.13 28.08 26.35
N ASP A 420 3.48 27.96 25.05
CA ASP A 420 2.61 28.40 23.96
C ASP A 420 1.21 27.74 24.05
N PRO A 421 0.12 28.52 24.05
CA PRO A 421 -1.23 28.00 24.23
C PRO A 421 -1.66 26.97 23.17
N LYS A 422 -1.23 27.14 21.91
CA LYS A 422 -1.60 26.19 20.83
C LYS A 422 -0.83 24.90 20.97
N THR A 423 0.48 24.97 21.25
CA THR A 423 1.29 23.77 21.49
C THR A 423 0.78 22.99 22.69
N CYS A 424 0.43 23.68 23.78
CA CYS A 424 -0.21 23.07 24.95
C CYS A 424 -1.52 22.34 24.59
N ASP A 425 -2.42 22.95 23.79
CA ASP A 425 -3.65 22.27 23.35
C ASP A 425 -3.38 21.02 22.51
N VAL A 426 -2.41 21.08 21.60
CA VAL A 426 -2.08 19.95 20.71
C VAL A 426 -1.46 18.80 21.50
N ILE A 427 -0.46 19.06 22.35
CA ILE A 427 0.24 18.03 23.13
C ILE A 427 -0.74 17.38 24.12
N LEU A 428 -1.42 18.17 24.97
CA LEU A 428 -2.37 17.62 25.93
C LEU A 428 -3.55 16.93 25.24
N GLY A 429 -4.03 17.48 24.13
CA GLY A 429 -5.07 16.87 23.31
C GLY A 429 -4.64 15.50 22.79
N ARG A 430 -3.39 15.34 22.36
CA ARG A 430 -2.85 14.05 21.92
C ARG A 430 -2.71 13.07 23.09
N ALA A 431 -2.18 13.50 24.23
CA ALA A 431 -1.99 12.67 25.41
C ALA A 431 -3.32 12.10 25.94
N ILE A 432 -4.31 12.98 26.17
CA ILE A 432 -5.64 12.60 26.64
C ILE A 432 -6.34 11.66 25.66
N ASN A 433 -6.22 11.92 24.36
CA ASN A 433 -6.83 11.07 23.34
C ASN A 433 -6.12 9.72 23.20
N GLY A 434 -4.81 9.63 23.45
CA GLY A 434 -4.08 8.37 23.56
C GLY A 434 -4.68 7.46 24.65
N LEU A 435 -4.86 8.00 25.86
CA LEU A 435 -5.42 7.24 26.99
C LEU A 435 -6.87 6.80 26.79
N LYS A 436 -7.70 7.62 26.13
CA LYS A 436 -9.07 7.20 25.77
C LYS A 436 -9.08 6.00 24.83
N ARG A 437 -8.18 5.98 23.85
CA ARG A 437 -8.08 4.87 22.90
C ARG A 437 -7.54 3.63 23.58
N LEU A 438 -6.56 3.79 24.47
CA LEU A 438 -6.07 2.72 25.33
C LEU A 438 -7.23 2.07 26.11
N LYS A 439 -8.10 2.89 26.71
CA LYS A 439 -9.30 2.42 27.39
C LYS A 439 -10.29 1.72 26.45
N ALA A 440 -10.45 2.21 25.23
CA ALA A 440 -11.31 1.58 24.23
C ALA A 440 -10.75 0.22 23.76
N GLN A 441 -9.43 0.12 23.61
CA GLN A 441 -8.72 -1.09 23.18
C GLN A 441 -8.75 -2.19 24.24
N PHE A 442 -8.41 -1.88 25.50
CA PHE A 442 -8.33 -2.88 26.57
C PHE A 442 -9.65 -3.10 27.34
N GLY A 443 -10.65 -2.25 27.10
CA GLY A 443 -11.86 -2.23 27.90
C GLY A 443 -11.66 -1.49 29.24
N THR A 444 -12.77 -1.19 29.92
CA THR A 444 -12.74 -0.31 31.10
C THR A 444 -12.07 -0.94 32.31
N GLU A 445 -12.23 -2.24 32.51
CA GLU A 445 -11.71 -2.96 33.67
C GLU A 445 -10.18 -3.07 33.63
N LYS A 446 -9.63 -3.68 32.58
CA LYS A 446 -8.18 -3.79 32.36
C LYS A 446 -7.48 -2.44 32.35
N TYR A 447 -8.11 -1.41 31.77
CA TYR A 447 -7.57 -0.06 31.79
C TYR A 447 -7.50 0.52 33.21
N HIS A 448 -8.51 0.31 34.06
CA HIS A 448 -8.44 0.79 35.44
C HIS A 448 -7.39 0.04 36.26
N GLU A 449 -7.24 -1.28 36.05
CA GLU A 449 -6.16 -2.06 36.67
C GLU A 449 -4.78 -1.50 36.29
N LEU A 450 -4.56 -1.26 35.00
CA LEU A 450 -3.33 -0.70 34.47
C LEU A 450 -3.05 0.70 35.06
N MET A 451 -4.06 1.58 35.10
CA MET A 451 -3.91 2.91 35.69
C MET A 451 -3.70 2.87 37.22
N ASN A 452 -4.25 1.88 37.92
CA ASN A 452 -4.01 1.71 39.36
C ASN A 452 -2.55 1.35 39.65
N GLN A 453 -1.92 0.57 38.77
CA GLN A 453 -0.51 0.22 38.88
C GLN A 453 0.37 1.43 38.54
N PHE A 454 0.24 1.96 37.32
CA PHE A 454 1.13 3.00 36.80
C PHE A 454 0.87 4.40 37.34
N ALA A 455 -0.31 4.73 37.85
CA ALA A 455 -0.62 6.08 38.31
C ALA A 455 -0.71 6.21 39.84
N SER A 456 -0.31 5.16 40.57
CA SER A 456 -0.31 5.10 42.04
C SER A 456 0.49 6.23 42.70
N GLY A 457 1.62 6.62 42.11
CA GLY A 457 2.47 7.72 42.59
C GLY A 457 1.99 9.13 42.23
N ILE A 458 0.90 9.26 41.45
CA ILE A 458 0.33 10.54 40.99
C ILE A 458 -1.20 10.64 41.09
N PRO A 459 -1.81 10.32 42.25
CA PRO A 459 -3.27 10.13 42.36
C PRO A 459 -4.08 11.39 42.02
N LYS A 460 -3.60 12.59 42.40
CA LYS A 460 -4.27 13.87 42.10
C LYS A 460 -4.31 14.16 40.60
N LEU A 461 -3.18 13.97 39.92
CA LEU A 461 -3.05 14.18 38.48
C LEU A 461 -3.88 13.13 37.72
N ASN A 462 -3.74 11.85 38.08
CA ASN A 462 -4.50 10.77 37.47
C ASN A 462 -6.02 10.99 37.59
N ASN A 463 -6.53 11.34 38.77
CA ASN A 463 -7.95 11.63 38.96
C ASN A 463 -8.46 12.75 38.04
N LEU A 464 -7.65 13.78 37.81
CA LEU A 464 -7.99 14.84 36.86
C LEU A 464 -7.99 14.32 35.42
N VAL A 465 -6.94 13.59 35.01
CA VAL A 465 -6.82 12.98 33.68
C VAL A 465 -8.00 12.06 33.40
N GLN A 466 -8.36 11.18 34.33
CA GLN A 466 -9.51 10.27 34.20
C GLN A 466 -10.86 11.02 34.15
N LYS A 467 -10.99 12.13 34.88
CA LYS A 467 -12.20 12.98 34.82
C LYS A 467 -12.33 13.68 33.47
N ILE A 468 -11.21 14.11 32.89
CA ILE A 468 -11.14 14.75 31.58
C ILE A 468 -11.43 13.74 30.47
N SER A 469 -10.82 12.55 30.53
CA SER A 469 -10.94 11.51 29.49
C SER A 469 -12.38 11.01 29.33
N ARG A 470 -13.19 11.00 30.41
CA ARG A 470 -14.61 10.61 30.38
C ARG A 470 -15.56 11.59 29.67
N LYS A 471 -15.17 12.86 29.48
CA LYS A 471 -16.10 13.94 29.10
C LYS A 471 -15.97 14.48 27.67
N VAL A 472 -14.94 14.09 26.93
CA VAL A 472 -14.59 14.73 25.64
C VAL A 472 -14.90 13.78 24.49
N ASP A 473 -15.88 14.13 23.66
CA ASP A 473 -16.47 13.26 22.63
C ASP A 473 -15.75 13.27 21.26
N ASP A 474 -14.88 14.24 20.95
CA ASP A 474 -14.16 14.30 19.67
C ASP A 474 -12.68 13.89 19.84
N VAL A 475 -12.33 12.71 19.33
CA VAL A 475 -11.17 11.94 19.81
C VAL A 475 -10.12 11.65 18.73
N ALA A 476 -10.44 11.92 17.46
CA ALA A 476 -9.55 11.59 16.35
C ALA A 476 -8.59 12.73 15.98
N PHE A 477 -7.49 12.36 15.31
CA PHE A 477 -6.58 13.25 14.60
C PHE A 477 -6.48 12.72 13.16
N LEU A 478 -6.25 13.62 12.21
CA LEU A 478 -6.23 13.29 10.78
C LEU A 478 -5.22 12.20 10.44
N ASP A 479 -3.99 12.32 10.95
CA ASP A 479 -2.91 11.35 10.74
C ASP A 479 -3.34 9.93 11.10
N LYS A 480 -4.04 9.78 12.22
CA LYS A 480 -4.45 8.48 12.72
C LYS A 480 -5.69 7.94 11.98
N LEU A 481 -6.65 8.78 11.60
CA LEU A 481 -7.77 8.28 10.80
C LEU A 481 -7.34 7.85 9.40
N ILE A 482 -6.47 8.62 8.76
CA ILE A 482 -5.88 8.24 7.47
C ILE A 482 -5.16 6.90 7.65
N ARG A 483 -4.28 6.78 8.66
CA ARG A 483 -3.56 5.54 8.94
C ARG A 483 -4.50 4.33 9.17
N ASP A 484 -5.51 4.48 10.01
CA ASP A 484 -6.42 3.38 10.36
C ASP A 484 -7.29 3.00 9.13
N GLN A 485 -7.66 3.97 8.28
CA GLN A 485 -8.34 3.72 6.99
C GLN A 485 -7.42 3.01 5.99
N LEU A 486 -6.17 3.47 5.83
CA LEU A 486 -5.17 2.85 4.96
C LEU A 486 -4.93 1.38 5.33
N ILE A 487 -4.81 1.08 6.63
CA ILE A 487 -4.68 -0.32 7.09
C ILE A 487 -5.92 -1.14 6.71
N ALA A 488 -7.12 -0.58 6.89
CA ALA A 488 -8.35 -1.27 6.54
C ALA A 488 -8.43 -1.53 5.03
N ASP A 489 -8.04 -0.56 4.21
CA ASP A 489 -8.04 -0.67 2.74
C ASP A 489 -7.00 -1.68 2.26
N LEU A 490 -5.77 -1.66 2.80
CA LEU A 490 -4.72 -2.63 2.49
C LEU A 490 -5.16 -4.05 2.84
N ARG A 491 -5.66 -4.28 4.07
CA ARG A 491 -6.16 -5.59 4.50
C ARG A 491 -7.35 -6.06 3.68
N ASN A 492 -8.26 -5.15 3.33
CA ASN A 492 -9.38 -5.50 2.46
C ASN A 492 -8.89 -5.89 1.06
N SER A 493 -7.91 -5.17 0.51
CA SER A 493 -7.30 -5.51 -0.78
C SER A 493 -6.58 -6.87 -0.74
N SER A 494 -5.81 -7.17 0.31
CA SER A 494 -5.15 -8.48 0.50
C SER A 494 -6.19 -9.61 0.53
N ARG A 495 -7.27 -9.43 1.30
CA ARG A 495 -8.37 -10.39 1.36
C ARG A 495 -9.09 -10.56 0.02
N GLU A 496 -9.42 -9.46 -0.66
CA GLU A 496 -10.05 -9.51 -2.00
C GLU A 496 -9.15 -10.26 -3.00
N GLN A 497 -7.82 -10.11 -2.89
CA GLN A 497 -6.86 -10.81 -3.73
C GLN A 497 -6.79 -12.31 -3.43
N GLU A 498 -6.82 -12.70 -2.15
CA GLU A 498 -6.91 -14.11 -1.74
C GLU A 498 -8.21 -14.75 -2.26
N GLU A 499 -9.34 -14.08 -2.05
CA GLU A 499 -10.65 -14.52 -2.56
C GLU A 499 -10.66 -14.63 -4.10
N PHE A 500 -9.98 -13.72 -4.80
CA PHE A 500 -9.81 -13.77 -6.25
C PHE A 500 -9.07 -15.03 -6.71
N PHE A 501 -7.91 -15.35 -6.12
CA PHE A 501 -7.15 -16.55 -6.48
C PHE A 501 -7.90 -17.83 -6.11
N GLN A 502 -8.50 -17.88 -4.92
CA GLN A 502 -9.32 -19.02 -4.50
C GLN A 502 -10.48 -19.25 -5.48
N SER A 503 -11.17 -18.18 -5.90
CA SER A 503 -12.25 -18.29 -6.89
C SER A 503 -11.76 -18.89 -8.21
N ILE A 504 -10.57 -18.49 -8.69
CA ILE A 504 -9.98 -19.06 -9.91
C ILE A 504 -9.66 -20.55 -9.73
N GLU A 505 -9.03 -20.93 -8.62
CA GLU A 505 -8.69 -22.32 -8.31
C GLU A 505 -9.93 -23.23 -8.19
N GLU A 506 -11.03 -22.72 -7.66
CA GLU A 506 -12.29 -23.47 -7.54
C GLU A 506 -13.05 -23.60 -8.87
N ILE A 507 -13.04 -22.55 -9.69
CA ILE A 507 -13.84 -22.47 -10.92
C ILE A 507 -13.13 -23.13 -12.11
N HIS A 508 -11.81 -22.99 -12.21
CA HIS A 508 -11.04 -23.47 -13.36
C HIS A 508 -11.20 -24.98 -13.63
N PRO A 509 -11.14 -25.89 -12.62
CA PRO A 509 -11.37 -27.32 -12.84
C PRO A 509 -12.80 -27.64 -13.31
N ARG A 510 -13.80 -26.92 -12.78
CA ARG A 510 -15.20 -27.12 -13.18
C ARG A 510 -15.41 -26.74 -14.64
N ILE A 511 -14.81 -25.63 -15.06
CA ILE A 511 -14.83 -25.20 -16.46
C ILE A 511 -14.15 -26.25 -17.35
N ASN A 512 -12.98 -26.78 -16.98
CA ASN A 512 -12.36 -27.81 -17.80
C ASN A 512 -13.20 -29.09 -17.92
N GLN A 513 -13.92 -29.48 -16.85
CA GLN A 513 -14.82 -30.64 -16.89
C GLN A 513 -15.99 -30.44 -17.86
N MET A 514 -16.60 -29.25 -17.90
CA MET A 514 -17.75 -28.99 -18.79
C MET A 514 -17.34 -28.86 -20.26
N LEU A 515 -16.11 -28.45 -20.59
CA LEU A 515 -15.72 -28.12 -21.97
C LEU A 515 -15.54 -29.32 -22.90
N THR A 516 -15.52 -30.54 -22.39
CA THR A 516 -15.26 -31.73 -23.22
C THR A 516 -16.45 -31.98 -24.16
N MET A 517 -16.18 -32.12 -25.46
CA MET A 517 -17.19 -32.49 -26.43
C MET A 517 -17.33 -34.02 -26.44
N PRO A 518 -18.54 -34.57 -26.20
CA PRO A 518 -18.75 -36.01 -26.27
C PRO A 518 -18.63 -36.51 -27.72
N GLU A 519 -18.11 -37.72 -27.90
CA GLU A 519 -18.23 -38.44 -29.17
C GLU A 519 -19.73 -38.74 -29.43
N GLU A 520 -20.19 -38.50 -30.65
CA GLU A 520 -21.55 -38.82 -31.07
C GLU A 520 -21.55 -40.23 -31.70
N ASP A 521 -22.41 -41.14 -31.22
CA ASP A 521 -22.46 -42.56 -31.65
C ASP A 521 -22.57 -42.76 -33.17
N ALA A 522 -23.06 -41.75 -33.89
CA ALA A 522 -23.21 -41.76 -35.35
C ALA A 522 -21.85 -41.71 -36.10
N PHE A 523 -20.77 -41.26 -35.45
CA PHE A 523 -19.43 -41.13 -36.03
C PHE A 523 -18.34 -41.52 -35.01
N PRO A 524 -18.11 -42.82 -34.76
CA PRO A 524 -16.98 -43.24 -33.92
C PRO A 524 -15.66 -42.80 -34.54
N GLN A 525 -14.77 -42.20 -33.74
CA GLN A 525 -13.47 -41.62 -34.16
C GLN A 525 -13.59 -40.42 -35.13
N ASP A 526 -14.45 -39.44 -34.82
CA ASP A 526 -14.55 -38.21 -35.59
C ASP A 526 -13.27 -37.35 -35.42
N PRO A 527 -12.45 -37.19 -36.48
CA PRO A 527 -11.19 -36.45 -36.39
C PRO A 527 -11.39 -34.96 -36.05
N ILE A 528 -12.57 -34.39 -36.29
CA ILE A 528 -12.89 -32.99 -35.95
C ILE A 528 -13.15 -32.85 -34.45
N ILE A 529 -13.91 -33.79 -33.85
CA ILE A 529 -14.18 -33.79 -32.40
C ILE A 529 -12.87 -34.04 -31.64
N ASP A 530 -12.05 -34.98 -32.09
CA ASP A 530 -10.73 -35.26 -31.51
C ASP A 530 -9.81 -34.03 -31.58
N ALA A 531 -9.79 -33.33 -32.71
CA ALA A 531 -9.02 -32.11 -32.91
C ALA A 531 -9.53 -30.94 -32.02
N ALA A 532 -10.85 -30.79 -31.88
CA ALA A 532 -11.46 -29.80 -30.99
C ALA A 532 -11.11 -30.08 -29.52
N ASN A 533 -11.30 -31.33 -29.07
CA ASN A 533 -10.96 -31.77 -27.72
C ASN A 533 -9.45 -31.67 -27.46
N TYR A 534 -8.59 -31.95 -28.45
CA TYR A 534 -7.16 -31.72 -28.33
C TYR A 534 -6.85 -30.25 -28.00
N SER A 535 -7.46 -29.31 -28.73
CA SER A 535 -7.26 -27.86 -28.53
C SER A 535 -7.85 -27.37 -27.20
N LEU A 536 -8.98 -27.95 -26.79
CA LEU A 536 -9.62 -27.66 -25.51
C LEU A 536 -8.88 -28.28 -24.32
N SER A 537 -8.18 -29.40 -24.48
CA SER A 537 -7.41 -30.05 -23.41
C SER A 537 -6.08 -29.37 -23.07
N GLY A 538 -5.71 -28.30 -23.78
CA GLY A 538 -4.49 -27.53 -23.50
C GLY A 538 -4.56 -26.78 -22.17
N ASP A 539 -3.40 -26.40 -21.63
CA ASP A 539 -3.31 -25.63 -20.38
C ASP A 539 -3.67 -24.15 -20.63
N GLY A 540 -4.97 -23.87 -20.65
CA GLY A 540 -5.53 -22.53 -20.86
C GLY A 540 -5.87 -21.83 -19.55
N LYS A 541 -5.64 -20.51 -19.47
CA LYS A 541 -6.01 -19.68 -18.31
C LYS A 541 -7.54 -19.58 -18.07
N ARG A 542 -8.37 -19.91 -19.07
CA ARG A 542 -9.86 -19.87 -19.06
C ARG A 542 -10.48 -18.56 -18.57
N LEU A 543 -9.82 -17.43 -18.83
CA LEU A 543 -10.20 -16.13 -18.26
C LEU A 543 -11.63 -15.70 -18.64
N ARG A 544 -11.99 -15.79 -19.93
CA ARG A 544 -13.33 -15.39 -20.41
C ARG A 544 -14.43 -16.27 -19.78
N PRO A 545 -14.33 -17.61 -19.82
CA PRO A 545 -15.20 -18.50 -19.06
C PRO A 545 -15.32 -18.18 -17.56
N ILE A 546 -14.19 -17.94 -16.87
CA ILE A 546 -14.18 -17.60 -15.44
C ILE A 546 -14.91 -16.27 -15.20
N VAL A 547 -14.64 -15.25 -16.01
CA VAL A 547 -15.32 -13.95 -15.92
C VAL A 547 -16.83 -14.11 -16.12
N THR A 548 -17.26 -14.88 -17.11
CA THR A 548 -18.68 -15.16 -17.36
C THR A 548 -19.32 -15.91 -16.20
N TRP A 549 -18.63 -16.90 -15.62
CA TRP A 549 -19.08 -17.60 -14.42
C TRP A 549 -19.23 -16.63 -13.25
N MET A 550 -18.21 -15.82 -12.98
CA MET A 550 -18.23 -14.85 -11.88
C MET A 550 -19.37 -13.84 -12.03
N MET A 551 -19.56 -13.29 -13.23
CA MET A 551 -20.66 -12.37 -13.48
C MET A 551 -22.02 -13.04 -13.37
N GLY A 552 -22.23 -14.16 -14.08
CA GLY A 552 -23.53 -14.84 -14.11
C GLY A 552 -23.91 -15.45 -12.77
N VAL A 553 -23.04 -16.30 -12.21
CA VAL A 553 -23.35 -17.08 -11.01
C VAL A 553 -23.20 -16.25 -9.73
N HIS A 554 -22.07 -15.57 -9.55
CA HIS A 554 -21.82 -14.83 -8.30
C HIS A 554 -22.36 -13.40 -8.33
N GLY A 555 -22.30 -12.71 -9.48
CA GLY A 555 -22.77 -11.34 -9.63
C GLY A 555 -24.29 -11.22 -9.78
N TYR A 556 -24.88 -12.03 -10.67
CA TYR A 556 -26.31 -12.02 -10.97
C TYR A 556 -27.11 -13.10 -10.26
N GLY A 557 -26.46 -14.09 -9.64
CA GLY A 557 -27.14 -15.18 -8.93
C GLY A 557 -27.80 -16.21 -9.86
N LEU A 558 -27.37 -16.28 -11.12
CA LEU A 558 -27.86 -17.28 -12.08
C LEU A 558 -27.38 -18.68 -11.69
N LYS A 559 -28.15 -19.72 -12.00
CA LYS A 559 -27.73 -21.09 -11.64
C LYS A 559 -26.55 -21.50 -12.53
N SER A 560 -25.57 -22.17 -11.92
CA SER A 560 -24.41 -22.68 -12.66
C SER A 560 -24.80 -23.57 -13.85
N SER A 561 -25.81 -24.44 -13.68
CA SER A 561 -26.32 -25.30 -14.74
C SER A 561 -26.95 -24.54 -15.91
N GLU A 562 -27.54 -23.37 -15.65
CA GLU A 562 -28.14 -22.51 -16.69
C GLU A 562 -27.06 -21.70 -17.43
N MET A 563 -25.91 -21.47 -16.80
CA MET A 563 -24.78 -20.75 -17.38
C MET A 563 -23.83 -21.63 -18.21
N GLU A 564 -23.82 -22.94 -17.99
CA GLU A 564 -22.91 -23.88 -18.65
C GLU A 564 -22.92 -23.77 -20.20
N PRO A 565 -24.08 -23.68 -20.88
CA PRO A 565 -24.07 -23.56 -22.35
C PRO A 565 -23.41 -22.28 -22.85
N LEU A 566 -23.60 -21.15 -22.14
CA LEU A 566 -22.94 -19.89 -22.48
C LEU A 566 -21.42 -19.97 -22.28
N ILE A 567 -20.98 -20.59 -21.19
CA ILE A 567 -19.56 -20.74 -20.88
C ILE A 567 -18.86 -21.61 -21.92
N LYS A 568 -19.50 -22.72 -22.32
CA LYS A 568 -19.03 -23.56 -23.43
C LYS A 568 -18.94 -22.77 -24.72
N SER A 569 -20.00 -22.05 -25.07
CA SER A 569 -20.05 -21.21 -26.27
C SER A 569 -18.82 -20.28 -26.36
N LEU A 570 -18.56 -19.52 -25.30
CA LEU A 570 -17.48 -18.54 -25.29
C LEU A 570 -16.09 -19.15 -25.43
N GLU A 571 -15.81 -20.27 -24.75
CA GLU A 571 -14.50 -20.92 -24.88
C GLU A 571 -14.35 -21.64 -26.22
N TYR A 572 -15.44 -22.18 -26.79
CA TYR A 572 -15.42 -22.76 -28.12
C TYR A 572 -15.12 -21.69 -29.18
N MET A 573 -15.79 -20.53 -29.11
CA MET A 573 -15.50 -19.37 -29.94
C MET A 573 -14.05 -18.91 -29.80
N HIS A 574 -13.57 -18.77 -28.57
CA HIS A 574 -12.19 -18.34 -28.31
C HIS A 574 -11.17 -19.35 -28.85
N THR A 575 -11.40 -20.64 -28.63
CA THR A 575 -10.49 -21.69 -29.10
C THR A 575 -10.50 -21.76 -30.63
N ALA A 576 -11.66 -21.60 -31.27
CA ALA A 576 -11.76 -21.49 -32.73
C ALA A 576 -10.94 -20.31 -33.26
N SER A 577 -11.02 -19.13 -32.62
CA SER A 577 -10.25 -17.96 -33.04
C SER A 577 -8.74 -18.22 -32.97
N LEU A 578 -8.26 -18.90 -31.92
CA LEU A 578 -6.85 -19.27 -31.79
C LEU A 578 -6.41 -20.28 -32.86
N ILE A 579 -7.25 -21.26 -33.20
CA ILE A 579 -6.92 -22.24 -34.25
C ILE A 579 -6.74 -21.52 -35.60
N PHE A 580 -7.60 -20.55 -35.93
CA PHE A 580 -7.44 -19.75 -37.16
C PHE A 580 -6.19 -18.86 -37.13
N ASP A 581 -5.93 -18.20 -36.00
CA ASP A 581 -4.75 -17.34 -35.76
C ASP A 581 -3.44 -18.13 -35.96
N ASP A 582 -3.41 -19.38 -35.48
CA ASP A 582 -2.24 -20.27 -35.55
C ASP A 582 -1.91 -20.76 -36.97
N LEU A 583 -2.80 -20.61 -37.96
CA LEU A 583 -2.60 -21.19 -39.30
C LEU A 583 -1.40 -20.58 -40.05
N PRO A 584 -0.80 -21.32 -41.01
CA PRO A 584 0.30 -20.82 -41.83
C PRO A 584 0.00 -19.54 -42.63
N SER A 585 -1.27 -19.28 -42.92
CA SER A 585 -1.72 -18.08 -43.63
C SER A 585 -1.88 -16.85 -42.74
N GLN A 586 -1.70 -16.99 -41.41
CA GLN A 586 -1.83 -15.91 -40.42
C GLN A 586 -0.54 -15.75 -39.61
N ASP A 587 -0.47 -16.29 -38.39
CA ASP A 587 0.71 -16.18 -37.52
C ASP A 587 1.66 -17.38 -37.65
N ASN A 588 1.23 -18.47 -38.29
CA ASN A 588 2.04 -19.66 -38.52
C ASN A 588 2.71 -20.20 -37.24
N ALA A 589 1.99 -20.16 -36.12
CA ALA A 589 2.53 -20.54 -34.82
C ALA A 589 2.72 -22.05 -34.72
N THR A 590 3.83 -22.51 -34.16
CA THR A 590 4.12 -23.95 -34.01
C THR A 590 3.67 -24.53 -32.68
N ILE A 591 3.51 -23.70 -31.63
CA ILE A 591 3.15 -24.09 -30.27
C ILE A 591 2.07 -23.15 -29.71
N ARG A 592 1.06 -23.71 -29.03
CA ARG A 592 0.00 -22.99 -28.31
C ARG A 592 -0.36 -23.73 -27.03
N ARG A 593 -0.46 -23.02 -25.90
CA ARG A 593 -0.81 -23.58 -24.58
C ARG A 593 0.08 -24.80 -24.20
N GLY A 594 1.38 -24.70 -24.47
CA GLY A 594 2.37 -25.74 -24.18
C GLY A 594 2.32 -26.98 -25.08
N LYS A 595 1.48 -26.99 -26.13
CA LYS A 595 1.33 -28.13 -27.05
C LYS A 595 1.54 -27.68 -28.51
N PRO A 596 1.94 -28.57 -29.43
CA PRO A 596 1.98 -28.24 -30.86
C PRO A 596 0.62 -27.79 -31.37
N THR A 597 0.61 -26.78 -32.25
CA THR A 597 -0.62 -26.25 -32.84
C THR A 597 -1.33 -27.29 -33.72
N LEU A 598 -2.63 -27.11 -33.92
CA LEU A 598 -3.47 -28.13 -34.52
C LEU A 598 -3.07 -28.48 -35.96
N HIS A 599 -2.61 -27.49 -36.74
CA HIS A 599 -2.14 -27.70 -38.10
C HIS A 599 -0.80 -28.46 -38.17
N GLN A 600 -0.02 -28.46 -37.09
CA GLN A 600 1.22 -29.23 -36.96
C GLN A 600 0.94 -30.69 -36.56
N VAL A 601 -0.04 -30.93 -35.69
CA VAL A 601 -0.41 -32.29 -35.24
C VAL A 601 -1.17 -33.04 -36.31
N TYR A 602 -2.10 -32.35 -36.97
CA TYR A 602 -2.95 -32.93 -38.01
C TYR A 602 -2.49 -32.41 -39.38
N ARG A 603 -3.31 -31.55 -39.99
CA ARG A 603 -3.05 -30.87 -41.25
C ARG A 603 -3.90 -29.61 -41.29
N THR A 604 -3.51 -28.64 -42.12
CA THR A 604 -4.22 -27.35 -42.27
C THR A 604 -5.72 -27.54 -42.48
N SER A 605 -6.14 -28.48 -43.33
CA SER A 605 -7.57 -28.70 -43.61
C SER A 605 -8.37 -29.21 -42.41
N ILE A 606 -7.77 -30.01 -41.52
CA ILE A 606 -8.44 -30.43 -40.28
C ILE A 606 -8.53 -29.26 -39.32
N ALA A 607 -7.47 -28.45 -39.20
CA ALA A 607 -7.49 -27.28 -38.34
C ALA A 607 -8.56 -26.26 -38.78
N GLU A 608 -8.64 -25.95 -40.07
CA GLU A 608 -9.66 -25.05 -40.64
C GLU A 608 -11.09 -25.55 -40.39
N LEU A 609 -11.35 -26.83 -40.66
CA LEU A 609 -12.67 -27.43 -40.46
C LEU A 609 -13.04 -27.52 -38.96
N THR A 610 -12.05 -27.78 -38.10
CA THR A 610 -12.25 -27.80 -36.64
C THR A 610 -12.63 -26.44 -36.11
N ALA A 611 -11.93 -25.38 -36.53
CA ALA A 611 -12.26 -24.02 -36.12
C ALA A 611 -13.68 -23.62 -36.59
N LEU A 612 -14.04 -23.92 -37.85
CA LEU A 612 -15.40 -23.69 -38.37
C LEU A 612 -16.46 -24.46 -37.56
N PHE A 613 -16.20 -25.75 -37.29
CA PHE A 613 -17.08 -26.60 -36.50
C PHE A 613 -17.29 -26.03 -35.09
N MET A 614 -16.22 -25.60 -34.43
CA MET A 614 -16.28 -25.04 -33.08
C MET A 614 -17.11 -23.75 -33.03
N THR A 615 -16.97 -22.86 -34.02
CA THR A 615 -17.83 -21.65 -34.12
C THR A 615 -19.30 -22.01 -34.25
N GLN A 616 -19.65 -23.01 -35.08
CA GLN A 616 -21.05 -23.45 -35.22
C GLN A 616 -21.55 -24.17 -33.95
N ARG A 617 -20.71 -24.98 -33.32
CA ARG A 617 -21.04 -25.69 -32.08
C ARG A 617 -21.31 -24.70 -30.95
N ALA A 618 -20.56 -23.62 -30.87
CA ALA A 618 -20.73 -22.60 -29.86
C ALA A 618 -22.08 -21.86 -29.99
N VAL A 619 -22.46 -21.42 -31.20
CA VAL A 619 -23.81 -20.87 -31.45
C VAL A 619 -24.89 -21.91 -31.10
N ARG A 620 -24.67 -23.19 -31.42
CA ARG A 620 -25.58 -24.27 -31.00
C ARG A 620 -25.67 -24.41 -29.47
N GLU A 621 -24.59 -24.23 -28.71
CA GLU A 621 -24.68 -24.24 -27.25
C GLU A 621 -25.53 -23.06 -26.73
N GLU A 622 -25.46 -21.87 -27.32
CA GLU A 622 -26.31 -20.74 -26.93
C GLU A 622 -27.81 -21.02 -27.13
N THR A 623 -28.17 -21.85 -28.12
CA THR A 623 -29.57 -22.27 -28.30
C THR A 623 -30.10 -23.18 -27.18
N LYS A 624 -29.23 -23.71 -26.31
CA LYS A 624 -29.58 -24.56 -25.17
C LYS A 624 -29.72 -23.78 -23.86
N LEU A 625 -29.82 -22.45 -23.93
CA LEU A 625 -30.09 -21.59 -22.77
C LEU A 625 -31.57 -21.66 -22.36
N ASP A 626 -32.08 -22.88 -22.17
CA ASP A 626 -33.50 -23.21 -21.98
C ASP A 626 -34.09 -22.63 -20.69
N GLY A 627 -33.24 -22.22 -19.74
CA GLY A 627 -33.63 -21.57 -18.48
C GLY A 627 -34.06 -20.10 -18.63
N PHE A 628 -33.91 -19.51 -19.82
CA PHE A 628 -34.17 -18.10 -20.09
C PHE A 628 -35.27 -17.91 -21.15
N ASP A 629 -35.84 -16.70 -21.22
CA ASP A 629 -36.85 -16.41 -22.23
C ASP A 629 -36.24 -16.35 -23.64
N ALA A 630 -37.01 -16.84 -24.63
CA ALA A 630 -36.51 -17.02 -25.99
C ALA A 630 -36.08 -15.71 -26.68
N ASP A 631 -36.69 -14.57 -26.33
CA ASP A 631 -36.32 -13.26 -26.89
C ASP A 631 -34.96 -12.81 -26.36
N THR A 632 -34.71 -12.99 -25.06
CA THR A 632 -33.39 -12.75 -24.44
C THR A 632 -32.33 -13.68 -25.03
N VAL A 633 -32.61 -14.97 -25.21
CA VAL A 633 -31.68 -15.91 -25.85
C VAL A 633 -31.36 -15.49 -27.29
N LEU A 634 -32.37 -15.07 -28.07
CA LEU A 634 -32.16 -14.57 -29.42
C LEU A 634 -31.28 -13.30 -29.44
N LYS A 635 -31.50 -12.38 -28.49
CA LYS A 635 -30.65 -11.18 -28.34
C LYS A 635 -29.22 -11.55 -27.97
N VAL A 636 -29.01 -12.54 -27.11
CA VAL A 636 -27.68 -13.06 -26.74
C VAL A 636 -26.97 -13.63 -27.97
N ILE A 637 -27.64 -14.49 -28.73
CA ILE A 637 -27.09 -15.06 -29.98
C ILE A 637 -26.78 -13.95 -30.99
N HIS A 638 -27.69 -12.99 -31.16
CA HIS A 638 -27.45 -11.85 -32.05
C HIS A 638 -26.22 -11.04 -31.63
N TYR A 639 -26.07 -10.80 -30.32
CA TYR A 639 -24.91 -10.08 -29.78
C TYR A 639 -23.60 -10.85 -29.98
N SER A 640 -23.55 -12.13 -29.61
CA SER A 640 -22.36 -12.98 -29.71
C SER A 640 -21.87 -13.09 -31.17
N THR A 641 -22.80 -13.33 -32.10
CA THR A 641 -22.51 -13.44 -33.54
C THR A 641 -22.05 -12.13 -34.14
N LYS A 642 -22.74 -11.01 -33.84
CA LYS A 642 -22.30 -9.68 -34.27
C LYS A 642 -20.91 -9.34 -33.74
N SER A 643 -20.64 -9.61 -32.46
CA SER A 643 -19.30 -9.39 -31.89
C SER A 643 -18.25 -10.26 -32.58
N THR A 644 -18.58 -11.49 -32.97
CA THR A 644 -17.68 -12.34 -33.76
C THR A 644 -17.37 -11.73 -35.13
N GLU A 645 -18.37 -11.14 -35.83
CA GLU A 645 -18.13 -10.40 -37.08
C GLU A 645 -17.16 -9.22 -36.89
N GLU A 646 -17.30 -8.50 -35.79
CA GLU A 646 -16.43 -7.37 -35.43
C GLU A 646 -15.01 -7.82 -35.04
N MET A 647 -14.88 -8.93 -34.31
CA MET A 647 -13.59 -9.55 -34.00
C MET A 647 -12.84 -9.96 -35.27
N CYS A 648 -13.53 -10.53 -36.26
CA CYS A 648 -12.93 -10.85 -37.56
C CYS A 648 -12.38 -9.60 -38.28
N LYS A 649 -13.09 -8.46 -38.18
CA LYS A 649 -12.58 -7.18 -38.72
C LYS A 649 -11.32 -6.74 -37.96
N GLY A 650 -11.31 -6.89 -36.63
CA GLY A 650 -10.12 -6.65 -35.81
C GLY A 650 -8.91 -7.48 -36.25
N GLN A 651 -9.10 -8.78 -36.51
CA GLN A 651 -8.04 -9.65 -37.00
C GLN A 651 -7.53 -9.22 -38.38
N VAL A 652 -8.43 -8.80 -39.28
CA VAL A 652 -8.03 -8.27 -40.60
C VAL A 652 -7.24 -6.96 -40.45
N MET A 653 -7.61 -6.08 -39.51
CA MET A 653 -6.85 -4.86 -39.23
C MET A 653 -5.43 -5.19 -38.75
N ASP A 654 -5.29 -6.15 -37.83
CA ASP A 654 -4.01 -6.63 -37.31
C ASP A 654 -3.11 -7.22 -38.41
N LEU A 655 -3.66 -8.13 -39.24
CA LEU A 655 -2.93 -8.69 -40.38
C LEU A 655 -2.48 -7.63 -41.38
N ASN A 656 -3.32 -6.60 -41.62
CA ASN A 656 -2.99 -5.49 -42.51
C ASN A 656 -2.03 -4.46 -41.88
N ALA A 657 -1.82 -4.50 -40.57
CA ALA A 657 -0.90 -3.64 -39.85
C ALA A 657 0.55 -4.14 -39.90
N LYS A 658 0.76 -5.44 -40.15
CA LYS A 658 2.11 -6.03 -40.28
C LYS A 658 2.97 -5.23 -41.26
N GLY A 659 4.12 -4.75 -40.80
CA GLY A 659 5.07 -3.94 -41.59
C GLY A 659 4.68 -2.48 -41.80
N LYS A 660 3.70 -1.94 -41.05
CA LYS A 660 3.31 -0.52 -41.08
C LYS A 660 3.53 0.16 -39.74
N ASP A 661 3.82 1.45 -39.80
CA ASP A 661 3.82 2.34 -38.63
C ASP A 661 2.37 2.70 -38.28
N LEU A 662 1.90 2.25 -37.12
CA LEU A 662 0.55 2.56 -36.64
C LEU A 662 0.54 3.78 -35.74
N THR A 663 -0.57 4.52 -35.77
CA THR A 663 -0.88 5.53 -34.76
C THR A 663 -1.39 4.89 -33.47
N LEU A 664 -1.34 5.61 -32.35
CA LEU A 664 -1.88 5.14 -31.08
C LEU A 664 -3.39 4.81 -31.15
N ASP A 665 -4.15 5.60 -31.93
CA ASP A 665 -5.60 5.39 -32.08
C ASP A 665 -5.92 4.11 -32.87
N GLU A 666 -5.15 3.84 -33.93
CA GLU A 666 -5.23 2.57 -34.67
C GLU A 666 -4.87 1.37 -33.78
N MET A 667 -3.80 1.49 -32.99
CA MET A 667 -3.38 0.45 -32.04
C MET A 667 -4.45 0.17 -30.97
N ASN A 668 -5.03 1.22 -30.40
CA ASN A 668 -6.16 1.11 -29.45
C ASN A 668 -7.37 0.44 -30.09
N THR A 669 -7.66 0.76 -31.36
CA THR A 669 -8.77 0.18 -32.11
C THR A 669 -8.56 -1.32 -32.36
N ILE A 670 -7.37 -1.71 -32.84
CA ILE A 670 -7.01 -3.12 -33.05
C ILE A 670 -7.10 -3.89 -31.73
N SER A 671 -6.50 -3.36 -30.66
CA SER A 671 -6.51 -3.97 -29.32
C SER A 671 -7.91 -4.19 -28.77
N PHE A 672 -8.81 -3.21 -28.97
CA PHE A 672 -10.21 -3.34 -28.60
C PHE A 672 -10.89 -4.49 -29.35
N TYR A 673 -10.85 -4.50 -30.69
CA TYR A 673 -11.57 -5.50 -31.48
C TYR A 673 -10.96 -6.91 -31.35
N LYS A 674 -9.64 -7.05 -31.22
CA LYS A 674 -8.96 -8.34 -31.08
C LYS A 674 -9.10 -8.94 -29.67
N THR A 675 -8.97 -8.10 -28.64
CA THR A 675 -8.88 -8.56 -27.25
C THR A 675 -10.03 -8.08 -26.38
N GLY A 676 -10.31 -6.77 -26.37
CA GLY A 676 -11.32 -6.16 -25.50
C GLY A 676 -12.74 -6.66 -25.74
N LEU A 677 -13.14 -6.82 -27.01
CA LEU A 677 -14.48 -7.26 -27.40
C LEU A 677 -14.79 -8.68 -26.90
N GLY A 678 -13.80 -9.58 -26.84
CA GLY A 678 -13.98 -10.91 -26.26
C GLY A 678 -14.31 -10.88 -24.77
N PHE A 679 -13.71 -9.95 -24.02
CA PHE A 679 -14.06 -9.73 -22.60
C PHE A 679 -15.38 -8.98 -22.44
N GLU A 680 -15.71 -8.07 -23.36
CA GLU A 680 -17.01 -7.41 -23.41
C GLU A 680 -18.13 -8.44 -23.51
N VAL A 681 -18.04 -9.36 -24.46
CA VAL A 681 -19.01 -10.45 -24.63
C VAL A 681 -19.09 -11.30 -23.34
N ALA A 682 -17.94 -11.65 -22.74
CA ALA A 682 -17.90 -12.43 -21.51
C ALA A 682 -18.59 -11.77 -20.30
N LEU A 683 -18.64 -10.43 -20.28
CA LEU A 683 -19.29 -9.62 -19.23
C LEU A 683 -20.75 -9.30 -19.57
N VAL A 684 -21.04 -8.96 -20.83
CA VAL A 684 -22.34 -8.44 -21.27
C VAL A 684 -23.35 -9.56 -21.47
N LEU A 685 -22.97 -10.72 -22.00
CA LEU A 685 -23.92 -11.82 -22.21
C LEU A 685 -24.57 -12.32 -20.90
N PRO A 686 -23.85 -12.58 -19.80
CA PRO A 686 -24.51 -12.92 -18.52
C PRO A 686 -25.37 -11.78 -17.99
N ALA A 687 -24.99 -10.51 -18.23
CA ALA A 687 -25.79 -9.35 -17.84
C ALA A 687 -27.11 -9.27 -18.63
N MET A 688 -27.08 -9.60 -19.94
CA MET A 688 -28.27 -9.67 -20.78
C MET A 688 -29.21 -10.80 -20.32
N LEU A 689 -28.67 -11.98 -20.01
CA LEU A 689 -29.45 -13.09 -19.45
C LEU A 689 -30.10 -12.73 -18.11
N ALA A 690 -29.42 -11.93 -17.30
CA ALA A 690 -29.95 -11.39 -16.04
C ALA A 690 -30.86 -10.16 -16.21
N GLN A 691 -31.10 -9.72 -17.46
CA GLN A 691 -31.88 -8.51 -17.79
C GLN A 691 -31.37 -7.25 -17.07
N ALA A 692 -30.05 -7.09 -16.98
CA ALA A 692 -29.41 -5.91 -16.41
C ALA A 692 -29.76 -4.64 -17.21
N GLY A 693 -29.80 -3.49 -16.53
CA GLY A 693 -30.14 -2.21 -17.16
C GLY A 693 -29.08 -1.72 -18.14
N GLU A 694 -29.49 -0.91 -19.12
CA GLU A 694 -28.61 -0.34 -20.15
C GLU A 694 -27.41 0.43 -19.58
N SER A 695 -27.58 1.13 -18.46
CA SER A 695 -26.48 1.85 -17.80
C SER A 695 -25.40 0.89 -17.29
N GLU A 696 -25.79 -0.24 -16.70
CA GLU A 696 -24.87 -1.27 -16.22
C GLU A 696 -24.15 -1.94 -17.40
N ILE A 697 -24.88 -2.29 -18.47
CA ILE A 697 -24.29 -2.83 -19.70
C ILE A 697 -23.29 -1.84 -20.31
N SER A 698 -23.62 -0.54 -20.37
CA SER A 698 -22.72 0.50 -20.87
C SER A 698 -21.45 0.62 -20.03
N ALA A 699 -21.56 0.53 -18.71
CA ALA A 699 -20.41 0.54 -17.80
C ALA A 699 -19.52 -0.69 -18.02
N LEU A 700 -20.10 -1.88 -18.18
CA LEU A 700 -19.36 -3.11 -18.49
C LEU A 700 -18.62 -3.03 -19.83
N LYS A 701 -19.23 -2.41 -20.86
CA LYS A 701 -18.59 -2.15 -22.16
C LYS A 701 -17.44 -1.16 -22.05
N LYS A 702 -17.62 -0.08 -21.28
CA LYS A 702 -16.53 0.87 -21.01
C LYS A 702 -15.37 0.15 -20.30
N PHE A 703 -15.66 -0.64 -19.27
CA PHE A 703 -14.67 -1.43 -18.57
C PHE A 703 -13.93 -2.39 -19.50
N SER A 704 -14.63 -3.22 -20.29
CA SER A 704 -14.00 -4.21 -21.20
C SER A 704 -13.10 -3.57 -22.24
N ARG A 705 -13.47 -2.38 -22.76
CA ARG A 705 -12.64 -1.62 -23.69
C ARG A 705 -11.30 -1.27 -23.08
N HIS A 706 -11.32 -0.60 -21.93
CA HIS A 706 -10.09 -0.17 -21.27
C HIS A 706 -9.30 -1.35 -20.70
N PHE A 707 -9.97 -2.38 -20.19
CA PHE A 707 -9.36 -3.63 -19.75
C PHE A 707 -8.60 -4.32 -20.88
N GLY A 708 -9.23 -4.48 -22.05
CA GLY A 708 -8.61 -5.14 -23.21
C GLY A 708 -7.39 -4.39 -23.74
N ILE A 709 -7.45 -3.06 -23.78
CA ILE A 709 -6.31 -2.22 -24.17
C ILE A 709 -5.19 -2.34 -23.13
N THR A 710 -5.52 -2.24 -21.84
CA THR A 710 -4.55 -2.42 -20.73
C THR A 710 -3.85 -3.78 -20.83
N PHE A 711 -4.60 -4.84 -21.13
CA PHE A 711 -4.07 -6.18 -21.30
C PHE A 711 -3.03 -6.24 -22.43
N GLN A 712 -3.33 -5.63 -23.59
CA GLN A 712 -2.43 -5.62 -24.74
C GLN A 712 -1.18 -4.78 -24.47
N ILE A 713 -1.31 -3.57 -23.91
CA ILE A 713 -0.15 -2.75 -23.54
C ILE A 713 0.78 -3.52 -22.61
N LYS A 714 0.21 -4.27 -21.65
CA LYS A 714 1.01 -5.08 -20.73
C LYS A 714 1.71 -6.24 -21.42
N ASP A 715 1.08 -6.92 -22.37
CA ASP A 715 1.74 -7.97 -23.16
C ASP A 715 2.92 -7.38 -23.97
N ASP A 716 2.73 -6.23 -24.61
CA ASP A 716 3.78 -5.55 -25.38
C ASP A 716 4.95 -5.10 -24.48
N LEU A 717 4.66 -4.61 -23.27
CA LEU A 717 5.68 -4.28 -22.27
C LEU A 717 6.45 -5.52 -21.82
N LEU A 718 5.78 -6.65 -21.62
CA LEU A 718 6.42 -7.91 -21.25
C LEU A 718 7.30 -8.46 -22.38
N ASP A 719 6.91 -8.29 -23.65
CA ASP A 719 7.73 -8.73 -24.79
C ASP A 719 9.09 -8.01 -24.85
N VAL A 720 9.13 -6.76 -24.41
CA VAL A 720 10.36 -5.94 -24.39
C VAL A 720 11.16 -6.09 -23.10
N GLU A 721 10.48 -6.19 -21.95
CA GLU A 721 11.13 -6.10 -20.63
C GLU A 721 11.24 -7.43 -19.88
N GLY A 722 10.51 -8.47 -20.29
CA GLY A 722 10.40 -9.70 -19.54
C GLY A 722 11.53 -10.69 -19.76
N ASP A 723 11.70 -11.59 -18.79
CA ASP A 723 12.66 -12.69 -18.88
C ASP A 723 12.12 -13.76 -19.85
N GLN A 724 12.89 -14.08 -20.88
CA GLN A 724 12.60 -15.12 -21.88
C GLN A 724 12.17 -16.46 -21.25
N GLN A 725 12.70 -16.79 -20.07
CA GLN A 725 12.37 -18.05 -19.40
C GLN A 725 11.00 -18.03 -18.71
N GLN A 726 10.44 -16.86 -18.36
CA GLN A 726 9.17 -16.75 -17.63
C GLN A 726 7.95 -16.57 -18.54
N ILE A 727 8.10 -15.96 -19.72
CA ILE A 727 6.98 -15.61 -20.62
C ILE A 727 6.51 -16.81 -21.47
N GLY A 728 7.37 -17.82 -21.70
CA GLY A 728 7.02 -19.01 -22.47
C GLY A 728 6.83 -18.76 -23.98
N LYS A 729 7.30 -17.62 -24.49
CA LYS A 729 7.42 -17.24 -25.90
C LYS A 729 8.78 -16.57 -26.13
N ASN A 730 9.27 -16.51 -27.38
CA ASN A 730 10.48 -15.74 -27.69
C ASN A 730 10.18 -14.25 -27.45
N THR A 731 11.06 -13.51 -26.77
CA THR A 731 10.94 -12.05 -26.58
C THR A 731 11.48 -11.32 -27.81
N GLY A 732 10.89 -10.18 -28.17
CA GLY A 732 11.35 -9.37 -29.30
C GLY A 732 10.86 -9.86 -30.66
N ILE A 733 9.84 -10.74 -30.68
CA ILE A 733 9.19 -11.20 -31.91
C ILE A 733 8.61 -10.02 -32.69
N ASP A 734 8.07 -9.02 -31.99
CA ASP A 734 7.47 -7.85 -32.65
C ASP A 734 8.53 -7.00 -33.36
N ALA A 735 9.70 -6.84 -32.76
CA ALA A 735 10.84 -6.16 -33.37
C ALA A 735 11.41 -6.96 -34.56
N GLU A 736 11.46 -8.29 -34.47
CA GLU A 736 11.88 -9.17 -35.56
C GLU A 736 10.88 -9.19 -36.74
N ASN A 737 9.60 -8.97 -36.47
CA ASN A 737 8.52 -9.00 -37.46
C ASN A 737 8.14 -7.63 -38.04
N ASN A 738 8.85 -6.54 -37.70
CA ASN A 738 8.45 -5.16 -38.02
C ASN A 738 6.99 -4.87 -37.65
N HIS A 739 6.54 -5.36 -36.50
CA HIS A 739 5.20 -5.13 -36.02
C HIS A 739 5.18 -3.86 -35.16
N SER A 740 4.33 -2.89 -35.51
CA SER A 740 4.03 -1.80 -34.59
C SER A 740 3.36 -2.35 -33.34
N ASN A 741 3.77 -1.89 -32.16
CA ASN A 741 3.15 -2.23 -30.89
C ASN A 741 3.13 -0.98 -29.98
N PHE A 742 2.52 -1.04 -28.79
CA PHE A 742 2.43 0.15 -27.94
C PHE A 742 3.82 0.69 -27.52
N VAL A 743 4.80 -0.19 -27.31
CA VAL A 743 6.16 0.19 -26.92
C VAL A 743 6.92 0.82 -28.09
N SER A 744 6.74 0.36 -29.32
CA SER A 744 7.37 0.96 -30.50
C SER A 744 6.81 2.36 -30.79
N ILE A 745 5.52 2.59 -30.52
CA ILE A 745 4.84 3.87 -30.75
C ILE A 745 5.18 4.89 -29.65
N LEU A 746 5.14 4.48 -28.37
CA LEU A 746 5.21 5.39 -27.21
C LEU A 746 6.53 5.34 -26.45
N GLY A 747 7.40 4.36 -26.74
CA GLY A 747 8.48 3.95 -25.84
C GLY A 747 7.94 3.23 -24.60
N ALA A 748 8.81 2.51 -23.88
CA ALA A 748 8.41 1.74 -22.70
C ALA A 748 7.79 2.60 -21.60
N GLU A 749 8.34 3.79 -21.34
CA GLU A 749 7.79 4.72 -20.35
C GLU A 749 6.41 5.25 -20.77
N GLY A 750 6.24 5.64 -22.03
CA GLY A 750 4.96 6.13 -22.56
C GLY A 750 3.90 5.03 -22.56
N ALA A 751 4.26 3.80 -22.91
CA ALA A 751 3.38 2.64 -22.83
C ALA A 751 2.94 2.35 -21.38
N ARG A 752 3.85 2.42 -20.40
CA ARG A 752 3.47 2.27 -18.98
C ARG A 752 2.47 3.35 -18.53
N LYS A 753 2.66 4.61 -18.93
CA LYS A 753 1.71 5.69 -18.61
C LYS A 753 0.35 5.41 -19.25
N ALA A 754 0.32 5.10 -20.54
CA ALA A 754 -0.93 4.76 -21.24
C ALA A 754 -1.65 3.57 -20.59
N MET A 755 -0.93 2.53 -20.16
CA MET A 755 -1.50 1.40 -19.43
C MET A 755 -2.21 1.85 -18.15
N TRP A 756 -1.57 2.72 -17.35
CA TRP A 756 -2.16 3.24 -16.12
C TRP A 756 -3.31 4.23 -16.35
N ASP A 757 -3.29 4.97 -17.46
CA ASP A 757 -4.42 5.80 -17.88
C ASP A 757 -5.64 4.93 -18.19
N HIS A 758 -5.47 3.86 -18.99
CA HIS A 758 -6.52 2.89 -19.27
C HIS A 758 -6.97 2.13 -18.00
N TYR A 759 -6.05 1.79 -17.09
CA TYR A 759 -6.40 1.21 -15.79
C TYR A 759 -7.34 2.13 -15.00
N CYS A 760 -7.03 3.43 -14.93
CA CYS A 760 -7.86 4.40 -14.23
C CYS A 760 -9.26 4.52 -14.84
N GLU A 761 -9.36 4.59 -16.17
CA GLU A 761 -10.66 4.64 -16.87
C GLU A 761 -11.49 3.35 -16.67
N ALA A 762 -10.84 2.18 -16.65
CA ALA A 762 -11.50 0.93 -16.33
C ALA A 762 -12.00 0.90 -14.88
N MET A 763 -11.21 1.39 -13.92
CA MET A 763 -11.62 1.48 -12.52
C MET A 763 -12.80 2.43 -12.32
N ASP A 764 -12.83 3.57 -13.01
CA ASP A 764 -13.98 4.48 -12.99
C ASP A 764 -15.23 3.82 -13.55
N ALA A 765 -15.11 3.09 -14.67
CA ALA A 765 -16.23 2.36 -15.24
C ALA A 765 -16.82 1.33 -14.27
N LEU A 766 -15.97 0.66 -13.45
CA LEU A 766 -16.45 -0.28 -12.42
C LEU A 766 -17.22 0.40 -11.28
N GLN A 767 -16.99 1.69 -11.01
CA GLN A 767 -17.74 2.43 -9.99
C GLN A 767 -19.20 2.68 -10.43
N GLU A 768 -19.46 2.69 -11.73
CA GLU A 768 -20.80 2.87 -12.30
C GLU A 768 -21.62 1.56 -12.30
N VAL A 769 -20.98 0.42 -12.06
CA VAL A 769 -21.65 -0.89 -12.01
C VAL A 769 -22.30 -1.05 -10.62
N PRO A 770 -23.64 -1.22 -10.52
CA PRO A 770 -24.36 -1.28 -9.24
C PRO A 770 -24.27 -2.66 -8.57
N ARG A 771 -23.13 -3.34 -8.69
CA ARG A 771 -22.89 -4.71 -8.22
C ARG A 771 -21.53 -4.79 -7.52
N ASN A 772 -21.27 -5.92 -6.85
CA ASN A 772 -19.93 -6.18 -6.32
C ASN A 772 -18.95 -6.44 -7.47
N THR A 773 -18.01 -5.52 -7.68
CA THR A 773 -16.99 -5.57 -8.74
C THR A 773 -15.61 -5.99 -8.24
N ALA A 774 -15.47 -6.47 -6.99
CA ALA A 774 -14.19 -6.83 -6.39
C ALA A 774 -13.38 -7.81 -7.26
N PHE A 775 -14.03 -8.84 -7.81
CA PHE A 775 -13.35 -9.78 -8.71
C PHE A 775 -12.79 -9.11 -9.97
N LEU A 776 -13.54 -8.21 -10.62
CA LEU A 776 -13.11 -7.50 -11.83
C LEU A 776 -11.98 -6.50 -11.53
N LYS A 777 -12.07 -5.81 -10.39
CA LYS A 777 -11.01 -4.95 -9.88
C LYS A 777 -9.71 -5.75 -9.70
N GLN A 778 -9.76 -6.86 -8.98
CA GLN A 778 -8.60 -7.71 -8.73
C GLN A 778 -8.07 -8.36 -10.01
N LEU A 779 -8.94 -8.74 -10.95
CA LEU A 779 -8.55 -9.25 -12.27
C LEU A 779 -7.69 -8.21 -13.02
N LEU A 780 -8.16 -6.97 -13.10
CA LEU A 780 -7.44 -5.88 -13.76
C LEU A 780 -6.12 -5.56 -13.03
N THR A 781 -6.15 -5.46 -11.70
CA THR A 781 -4.95 -5.25 -10.88
C THR A 781 -3.95 -6.39 -11.04
N TYR A 782 -4.40 -7.64 -11.13
CA TYR A 782 -3.54 -8.79 -11.40
C TYR A 782 -2.86 -8.66 -12.77
N PHE A 783 -3.60 -8.31 -13.82
CA PHE A 783 -3.04 -8.20 -15.17
C PHE A 783 -1.97 -7.12 -15.30
N VAL A 784 -2.24 -5.90 -14.84
CA VAL A 784 -1.25 -4.81 -14.89
C VAL A 784 0.04 -5.20 -14.18
N ASN A 785 -0.09 -6.00 -13.11
CA ASN A 785 1.01 -6.38 -12.25
C ASN A 785 1.65 -7.73 -12.59
N ARG A 786 1.20 -8.47 -13.60
CA ARG A 786 1.77 -9.79 -13.91
C ARG A 786 3.20 -9.66 -14.44
N ASN A 787 4.01 -10.68 -14.20
CA ASN A 787 5.40 -10.76 -14.68
C ASN A 787 5.57 -11.78 -15.82
N HIS A 788 4.48 -12.41 -16.26
CA HIS A 788 4.42 -13.44 -17.32
C HIS A 788 3.02 -13.54 -17.94
#